data_AF-A0A6L6TBI2-F1
#
_entry.id   AF-A0A6L6TBI2-F1
#
_cell.length_a   1.000
_cell.length_b   1.000
_cell.length_c   1.000
_cell.angle_alpha   90.00
_cell.angle_beta   90.00
_cell.angle_gamma   90.00
#
_symmetry.space_group_name_H-M   'P 1'
#
loop_
_entity.id
_entity.type
_entity.pdbx_description
1 polymer ?
#
loop_
_entity_poly.entity_id
_entity_poly.type
_entity_poly.pdbx_seq_one_letter_code
_entity_poly.pdbx_strand_id
1 'polypeptide(L)'
;MDGAHPQPQPVDGSSVLLVVDDYPENLISMRALLARQDWQVLTASSGTEALSALLEHDVDLVLLDVQMPEMDGFEVARLMRGSQRTRLTPIIFLTANEQSDAAVLKGYASGAVDYMFKPFDPQILKPKVQALLDQQRNRRMLQRLSRELEAARAFNASILENAAEGILVVNAAGTISFANPAISRLLAAAVEQLQGAQLLDLVQMANANLWNESDFYQAYLGRQIFRVHDAQLRTLGGQLVPVALSCAPLPADQQAMVVTVLDMSVVRNLHQQLEYQAVTDPLTGLLNRRGFYQSAEGVLLRNERSDKAQALMYMDLDGFKRINDSLGHEAGDRVLRWVAEQLKDCLGSEALLARMGGDEFTALFDSLPYPEQAGRYAERLLERVSISQQIEGLDVCLGVSIGIATFPDCGATVEGLLRAADAAMYAAKQAGRQQYRFYDQELNGRARSRLMLEDSVRAAIEQHDFSLVYQPQVAFADGHLRGFEALLRWQHPSVGDVPPGLFIPLLEEARLINRLASWIYRQGAAQRQAWCERFAQGLVLGISLSRAQFVMPGLVEELQRVIQDYQLDPAQLEVEVAETSLMYNIDAAVKQIHRLRELGVRVALDDFGAGDCSLRMLRDLPIDTLKLDRHLVARLPGSAVDAALVRSVIGLCADYRITVIAEGVETPAQADWLKANGCAYVQGFLVAHPMTAADASGFPAIFSWPRP
;
A
#
# COMPACT_ATOMS: atom_id res chain seq x y z
N MET A 1 -46.26 -83.79 -33.49
CA MET A 1 -46.86 -82.65 -32.77
C MET A 1 -45.82 -82.12 -31.81
N ASP A 2 -45.13 -81.01 -32.01
CA ASP A 2 -44.89 -80.18 -33.20
C ASP A 2 -43.48 -79.62 -33.00
N GLY A 3 -42.63 -79.79 -34.01
CA GLY A 3 -41.25 -79.31 -34.01
C GLY A 3 -41.21 -77.83 -34.34
N ALA A 4 -41.00 -76.99 -33.34
CA ALA A 4 -40.61 -75.60 -33.54
C ALA A 4 -39.11 -75.55 -33.85
N HIS A 5 -38.76 -75.39 -35.13
CA HIS A 5 -37.40 -75.03 -35.54
C HIS A 5 -37.10 -73.59 -35.08
N PRO A 6 -36.05 -73.33 -34.30
CA PRO A 6 -35.66 -71.96 -33.96
C PRO A 6 -35.04 -71.28 -35.18
N GLN A 7 -35.60 -70.13 -35.57
CA GLN A 7 -35.01 -69.22 -36.55
C GLN A 7 -33.72 -68.60 -35.95
N PRO A 8 -32.61 -68.54 -36.70
CA PRO A 8 -31.37 -67.94 -36.20
C PRO A 8 -31.54 -66.42 -36.07
N GLN A 9 -31.20 -65.89 -34.89
CA GLN A 9 -31.09 -64.46 -34.61
C GLN A 9 -30.02 -63.82 -35.53
N PRO A 10 -30.24 -62.61 -36.04
CA PRO A 10 -29.28 -61.95 -36.93
C PRO A 10 -27.99 -61.62 -36.19
N VAL A 11 -26.87 -61.95 -36.83
CA VAL A 11 -25.52 -61.59 -36.40
C VAL A 11 -25.36 -60.08 -36.54
N ASP A 12 -24.85 -59.44 -35.49
CA ASP A 12 -24.69 -57.99 -35.36
C ASP A 12 -23.86 -57.45 -36.54
N GLY A 13 -24.47 -56.62 -37.39
CA GLY A 13 -23.86 -56.05 -38.60
C GLY A 13 -24.18 -56.73 -39.94
N SER A 14 -25.06 -57.75 -39.96
CA SER A 14 -25.57 -58.31 -41.22
C SER A 14 -26.63 -57.40 -41.85
N SER A 15 -26.49 -57.13 -43.15
CA SER A 15 -27.47 -56.31 -43.88
C SER A 15 -28.82 -57.01 -44.00
N VAL A 16 -29.93 -56.28 -44.09
CA VAL A 16 -31.26 -56.87 -44.22
C VAL A 16 -31.80 -56.70 -45.64
N LEU A 17 -32.05 -57.81 -46.33
CA LEU A 17 -32.61 -57.87 -47.67
C LEU A 17 -34.08 -58.32 -47.58
N LEU A 18 -35.02 -57.51 -48.06
CA LEU A 18 -36.43 -57.90 -48.15
C LEU A 18 -36.74 -58.37 -49.57
N VAL A 19 -37.33 -59.56 -49.71
CA VAL A 19 -37.81 -60.11 -50.97
C VAL A 19 -39.32 -60.18 -50.93
N VAL A 20 -39.97 -59.60 -51.93
CA VAL A 20 -41.43 -59.50 -52.01
C VAL A 20 -41.91 -60.13 -53.31
N ASP A 21 -42.78 -61.14 -53.19
CA ASP A 21 -43.32 -61.91 -54.31
C ASP A 21 -44.63 -62.57 -53.86
N ASP A 22 -45.66 -62.61 -54.71
CA ASP A 22 -46.97 -63.17 -54.38
C ASP A 22 -47.01 -64.70 -54.44
N TYR A 23 -46.04 -65.33 -55.13
CA TYR A 23 -45.93 -66.78 -55.20
C TYR A 23 -45.00 -67.33 -54.11
N PRO A 24 -45.50 -68.20 -53.20
CA PRO A 24 -44.67 -68.81 -52.16
C PRO A 24 -43.46 -69.59 -52.70
N GLU A 25 -43.58 -70.18 -53.88
CA GLU A 25 -42.50 -70.92 -54.55
C GLU A 25 -41.31 -70.03 -54.93
N ASN A 26 -41.59 -68.80 -55.36
CA ASN A 26 -40.57 -67.80 -55.71
C ASN A 26 -39.83 -67.31 -54.46
N LEU A 27 -40.56 -67.06 -53.35
CA LEU A 27 -39.97 -66.66 -52.08
C LEU A 27 -39.01 -67.72 -51.53
N ILE A 28 -39.39 -68.99 -51.57
CA ILE A 28 -38.55 -70.10 -51.13
C ILE A 28 -37.29 -70.19 -52.01
N SER A 29 -37.45 -70.07 -53.33
CA SER A 29 -36.35 -70.10 -54.30
C SER A 29 -35.39 -68.92 -54.12
N MET A 30 -35.90 -67.72 -53.88
CA MET A 30 -35.10 -66.51 -53.63
C MET A 30 -34.37 -66.57 -52.32
N ARG A 31 -35.02 -67.05 -51.27
CA ARG A 31 -34.38 -67.24 -49.97
C ARG A 31 -33.25 -68.27 -50.06
N ALA A 32 -33.44 -69.37 -50.79
CA ALA A 32 -32.41 -70.37 -51.01
C ALA A 32 -31.25 -69.86 -51.88
N LEU A 33 -31.55 -69.10 -52.95
CA LEU A 33 -30.54 -68.54 -53.85
C LEU A 33 -29.69 -67.49 -53.14
N LEU A 34 -30.31 -66.59 -52.38
CA LEU A 34 -29.67 -65.44 -51.73
C LEU A 34 -29.17 -65.75 -50.31
N ALA A 35 -29.31 -67.00 -49.85
CA ALA A 35 -28.77 -67.45 -48.57
C ALA A 35 -27.25 -67.25 -48.53
N ARG A 36 -26.80 -66.31 -47.70
CA ARG A 36 -25.40 -65.98 -47.43
C ARG A 36 -25.25 -65.58 -45.97
N GLN A 37 -24.00 -65.55 -45.49
CA GLN A 37 -23.69 -65.11 -44.13
C GLN A 37 -23.64 -63.58 -44.00
N ASP A 38 -23.51 -62.86 -45.11
CA ASP A 38 -23.25 -61.41 -45.12
C ASP A 38 -24.53 -60.56 -44.99
N TRP A 39 -25.71 -61.16 -45.20
CA TRP A 39 -27.02 -60.50 -45.05
C TRP A 39 -28.13 -61.49 -44.69
N GLN A 40 -29.16 -60.99 -44.00
CA GLN A 40 -30.38 -61.71 -43.67
C GLN A 40 -31.44 -61.48 -44.75
N VAL A 41 -32.10 -62.54 -45.20
CA VAL A 41 -33.20 -62.46 -46.17
C VAL A 41 -34.54 -62.55 -45.45
N LEU A 42 -35.33 -61.48 -45.51
CA LEU A 42 -36.74 -61.43 -45.12
C LEU A 42 -37.62 -61.64 -46.36
N THR A 43 -38.76 -62.26 -46.19
CA THR A 43 -39.71 -62.55 -47.28
C THR A 43 -41.08 -62.01 -46.95
N ALA A 44 -41.75 -61.39 -47.92
CA ALA A 44 -43.15 -60.97 -47.81
C ALA A 44 -43.95 -61.48 -49.01
N SER A 45 -45.16 -61.97 -48.76
CA SER A 45 -46.07 -62.56 -49.75
C SER A 45 -47.04 -61.56 -50.38
N SER A 46 -47.00 -60.29 -49.96
CA SER A 46 -47.86 -59.23 -50.48
C SER A 46 -47.24 -57.84 -50.27
N GLY A 47 -47.74 -56.84 -50.99
CA GLY A 47 -47.32 -55.44 -50.80
C GLY A 47 -47.61 -54.89 -49.40
N THR A 48 -48.72 -55.30 -48.78
CA THR A 48 -49.09 -54.90 -47.41
C THR A 48 -48.14 -55.52 -46.38
N GLU A 49 -47.82 -56.81 -46.51
CA GLU A 49 -46.83 -57.48 -45.66
C GLU A 49 -45.43 -56.88 -45.82
N ALA A 50 -45.05 -56.49 -47.05
CA ALA A 50 -43.78 -55.81 -47.29
C ALA A 50 -43.68 -54.46 -46.57
N LEU A 51 -44.76 -53.66 -46.58
CA LEU A 51 -44.80 -52.39 -45.85
C LEU A 51 -44.77 -52.60 -44.34
N SER A 52 -45.45 -53.62 -43.82
CA SER A 52 -45.36 -54.00 -42.40
C SER A 52 -43.93 -54.40 -42.02
N ALA A 53 -43.26 -55.23 -42.83
CA ALA A 53 -41.87 -55.61 -42.61
C ALA A 53 -40.90 -54.41 -42.64
N LEU A 54 -41.18 -53.40 -43.47
CA LEU A 54 -40.40 -52.15 -43.53
C LEU A 54 -40.63 -51.20 -42.34
N LEU A 55 -41.73 -51.39 -41.59
CA LEU A 55 -41.96 -50.68 -40.33
C LEU A 55 -41.28 -51.39 -39.16
N GLU A 56 -41.27 -52.72 -39.17
CA GLU A 56 -40.70 -53.55 -38.11
C GLU A 56 -39.18 -53.68 -38.20
N HIS A 57 -38.62 -53.71 -39.42
CA HIS A 57 -37.19 -53.96 -39.67
C HIS A 57 -36.51 -52.83 -40.45
N ASP A 58 -35.24 -52.55 -40.15
CA ASP A 58 -34.40 -51.63 -40.92
C ASP A 58 -33.84 -52.32 -42.17
N VAL A 59 -34.66 -52.39 -43.21
CA VAL A 59 -34.29 -53.02 -44.49
C VAL A 59 -33.29 -52.17 -45.28
N ASP A 60 -32.22 -52.80 -45.75
CA ASP A 60 -31.13 -52.19 -46.51
C ASP A 60 -31.31 -52.24 -48.02
N LEU A 61 -32.07 -53.23 -48.53
CA LEU A 61 -32.39 -53.39 -49.95
C LEU A 61 -33.71 -54.16 -50.08
N VAL A 62 -34.54 -53.78 -51.06
CA VAL A 62 -35.78 -54.49 -51.38
C VAL A 62 -35.71 -55.06 -52.79
N LEU A 63 -35.92 -56.38 -52.92
CA LEU A 63 -36.27 -57.04 -54.18
C LEU A 63 -37.79 -57.13 -54.25
N LEU A 64 -38.39 -56.47 -55.23
CA LEU A 64 -39.84 -56.26 -55.27
C LEU A 64 -40.41 -56.77 -56.59
N ASP A 65 -41.31 -57.74 -56.53
CA ASP A 65 -42.08 -58.10 -57.72
C ASP A 65 -42.99 -56.94 -58.15
N VAL A 66 -43.09 -56.74 -59.46
CA VAL A 66 -43.93 -55.70 -60.06
C VAL A 66 -45.39 -56.13 -60.09
N GLN A 67 -45.67 -57.40 -60.39
CA GLN A 67 -47.03 -57.91 -60.55
C GLN A 67 -47.45 -58.67 -59.30
N MET A 68 -48.26 -58.03 -58.45
CA MET A 68 -48.82 -58.65 -57.23
C MET A 68 -50.31 -58.30 -57.08
N PRO A 69 -51.12 -59.16 -56.44
CA PRO A 69 -52.53 -58.89 -56.16
C PRO A 69 -52.71 -57.73 -55.17
N GLU A 70 -53.83 -57.01 -55.29
CA GLU A 70 -54.25 -55.87 -54.44
C GLU A 70 -53.38 -54.61 -54.53
N MET A 71 -52.06 -54.73 -54.34
CA MET A 71 -51.09 -53.64 -54.38
C MET A 71 -49.90 -54.03 -55.25
N ASP A 72 -49.69 -53.32 -56.35
CA ASP A 72 -48.58 -53.58 -57.26
C ASP A 72 -47.23 -53.09 -56.69
N GLY A 73 -46.13 -53.58 -57.25
CA GLY A 73 -44.79 -53.20 -56.79
C GLY A 73 -44.51 -51.70 -56.92
N PHE A 74 -45.12 -51.01 -57.89
CA PHE A 74 -44.93 -49.56 -58.06
C PHE A 74 -45.60 -48.76 -56.94
N GLU A 75 -46.75 -49.21 -56.47
CA GLU A 75 -47.47 -48.61 -55.36
C GLU A 75 -46.70 -48.76 -54.04
N VAL A 76 -46.13 -49.94 -53.77
CA VAL A 76 -45.24 -50.17 -52.62
C VAL A 76 -44.01 -49.23 -52.68
N ALA A 77 -43.34 -49.14 -53.84
CA ALA A 77 -42.19 -48.26 -53.99
C ALA A 77 -42.53 -46.77 -53.77
N ARG A 78 -43.68 -46.31 -54.26
CA ARG A 78 -44.17 -44.93 -54.04
C ARG A 78 -44.41 -44.66 -52.55
N LEU A 79 -45.00 -45.61 -51.82
CA LEU A 79 -45.21 -45.51 -50.37
C LEU A 79 -43.88 -45.49 -49.61
N MET A 80 -42.89 -46.30 -50.02
CA MET A 80 -41.53 -46.26 -49.46
C MET A 80 -40.87 -44.89 -49.66
N ARG A 81 -41.03 -44.29 -50.85
CA ARG A 81 -40.47 -42.96 -51.15
C ARG A 81 -41.15 -41.84 -50.36
N GLY A 82 -42.38 -42.05 -49.88
CA GLY A 82 -43.12 -41.13 -49.01
C GLY A 82 -42.67 -41.12 -47.54
N SER A 83 -42.00 -42.18 -47.06
CA SER A 83 -41.59 -42.31 -45.66
C SER A 83 -40.17 -41.80 -45.41
N GLN A 84 -39.94 -41.00 -44.37
CA GLN A 84 -38.59 -40.52 -44.00
C GLN A 84 -37.62 -41.66 -43.70
N ARG A 85 -38.10 -42.82 -43.27
CA ARG A 85 -37.27 -43.98 -42.90
C ARG A 85 -36.81 -44.80 -44.12
N THR A 86 -37.67 -44.98 -45.11
CA THR A 86 -37.43 -45.90 -46.24
C THR A 86 -37.23 -45.20 -47.60
N ARG A 87 -37.35 -43.86 -47.64
CA ARG A 87 -37.18 -43.07 -48.87
C ARG A 87 -35.82 -43.24 -49.55
N LEU A 88 -34.80 -43.61 -48.80
CA LEU A 88 -33.44 -43.82 -49.30
C LEU A 88 -33.05 -45.30 -49.43
N THR A 89 -33.97 -46.23 -49.16
CA THR A 89 -33.71 -47.67 -49.32
C THR A 89 -33.73 -48.03 -50.81
N PRO A 90 -32.65 -48.64 -51.36
CA PRO A 90 -32.63 -49.08 -52.75
C PRO A 90 -33.69 -50.15 -53.02
N ILE A 91 -34.24 -50.14 -54.23
CA ILE A 91 -35.27 -51.09 -54.69
C ILE A 91 -34.81 -51.66 -56.03
N ILE A 92 -34.77 -52.99 -56.13
CA ILE A 92 -34.64 -53.72 -57.40
C ILE A 92 -36.00 -54.31 -57.74
N PHE A 93 -36.54 -54.00 -58.91
CA PHE A 93 -37.77 -54.60 -59.38
C PHE A 93 -37.53 -55.93 -60.10
N LEU A 94 -38.34 -56.93 -59.80
CA LEU A 94 -38.39 -58.22 -60.49
C LEU A 94 -39.60 -58.22 -61.44
N THR A 95 -39.44 -58.58 -62.71
CA THR A 95 -40.52 -58.52 -63.71
C THR A 95 -40.50 -59.72 -64.66
N ALA A 96 -41.67 -60.18 -65.13
CA ALA A 96 -41.86 -61.45 -65.85
C ALA A 96 -41.88 -61.37 -67.40
N ASN A 97 -41.62 -60.22 -68.03
CA ASN A 97 -41.61 -60.11 -69.51
C ASN A 97 -40.72 -58.96 -70.03
N GLU A 98 -40.07 -59.17 -71.18
CA GLU A 98 -39.48 -58.09 -72.00
C GLU A 98 -40.59 -57.37 -72.78
N GLN A 99 -41.32 -56.41 -72.18
CA GLN A 99 -42.15 -55.48 -72.98
C GLN A 99 -42.12 -54.01 -72.53
N SER A 100 -41.75 -53.18 -73.51
CA SER A 100 -41.79 -51.71 -73.65
C SER A 100 -40.92 -50.86 -72.70
N ASP A 101 -40.10 -50.00 -73.30
CA ASP A 101 -39.32 -48.94 -72.62
C ASP A 101 -40.16 -48.10 -71.64
N ALA A 102 -41.47 -48.01 -71.86
CA ALA A 102 -42.43 -47.29 -71.02
C ALA A 102 -42.58 -47.87 -69.59
N ALA A 103 -42.48 -49.19 -69.40
CA ALA A 103 -42.58 -49.80 -68.08
C ALA A 103 -41.30 -49.59 -67.25
N VAL A 104 -40.14 -49.65 -67.91
CA VAL A 104 -38.82 -49.34 -67.32
C VAL A 104 -38.73 -47.84 -66.96
N LEU A 105 -39.19 -46.95 -67.85
CA LEU A 105 -39.27 -45.50 -67.61
C LEU A 105 -40.20 -45.14 -66.44
N LYS A 106 -41.40 -45.75 -66.36
CA LYS A 106 -42.34 -45.53 -65.25
C LYS A 106 -41.75 -45.95 -63.91
N GLY A 107 -40.94 -47.00 -63.94
CA GLY A 107 -40.32 -47.53 -62.76
C GLY A 107 -39.09 -46.75 -62.24
N TYR A 108 -38.23 -46.24 -63.13
CA TYR A 108 -37.22 -45.24 -62.73
C TYR A 108 -37.88 -43.95 -62.21
N ALA A 109 -38.99 -43.51 -62.83
CA ALA A 109 -39.79 -42.39 -62.34
C ALA A 109 -40.44 -42.64 -60.96
N SER A 110 -40.63 -43.92 -60.59
CA SER A 110 -41.15 -44.35 -59.29
C SER A 110 -40.04 -44.61 -58.25
N GLY A 111 -38.77 -44.40 -58.64
CA GLY A 111 -37.62 -44.40 -57.74
C GLY A 111 -36.89 -45.73 -57.59
N ALA A 112 -37.01 -46.64 -58.55
CA ALA A 112 -36.17 -47.85 -58.59
C ALA A 112 -34.71 -47.53 -58.82
N VAL A 113 -33.82 -48.36 -58.25
CA VAL A 113 -32.39 -48.27 -58.52
C VAL A 113 -32.01 -49.19 -59.69
N ASP A 114 -32.68 -50.33 -59.86
CA ASP A 114 -32.37 -51.32 -60.90
C ASP A 114 -33.56 -52.24 -61.24
N TYR A 115 -33.48 -52.97 -62.36
CA TYR A 115 -34.49 -53.92 -62.86
C TYR A 115 -33.90 -55.30 -63.18
N MET A 116 -34.65 -56.36 -62.91
CA MET A 116 -34.29 -57.73 -63.28
C MET A 116 -35.45 -58.54 -63.85
N PHE A 117 -35.18 -59.28 -64.92
CA PHE A 117 -36.17 -60.08 -65.66
C PHE A 117 -36.17 -61.55 -65.19
N LYS A 118 -37.36 -62.13 -64.96
CA LYS A 118 -37.56 -63.55 -64.64
C LYS A 118 -37.65 -64.36 -65.96
N PRO A 119 -36.95 -65.51 -66.10
CA PRO A 119 -35.99 -66.09 -65.17
C PRO A 119 -34.64 -65.35 -65.21
N PHE A 120 -34.10 -64.97 -64.05
CA PHE A 120 -32.82 -64.25 -63.95
C PHE A 120 -31.65 -65.18 -63.65
N ASP A 121 -30.46 -64.82 -64.13
CA ASP A 121 -29.22 -65.52 -63.84
C ASP A 121 -28.78 -65.30 -62.37
N PRO A 122 -28.67 -66.38 -61.55
CA PRO A 122 -28.14 -66.30 -60.20
C PRO A 122 -26.76 -65.65 -60.09
N GLN A 123 -25.93 -65.74 -61.14
CA GLN A 123 -24.59 -65.15 -61.20
C GLN A 123 -24.63 -63.63 -61.38
N ILE A 124 -25.75 -63.05 -61.80
CA ILE A 124 -25.92 -61.59 -61.98
C ILE A 124 -26.66 -60.96 -60.79
N LEU A 125 -27.66 -61.65 -60.23
CA LEU A 125 -28.45 -61.14 -59.11
C LEU A 125 -27.58 -60.92 -57.85
N LYS A 126 -26.72 -61.90 -57.52
CA LYS A 126 -25.91 -61.85 -56.30
C LYS A 126 -24.92 -60.67 -56.28
N PRO A 127 -24.10 -60.42 -57.32
CA PRO A 127 -23.21 -59.26 -57.34
C PRO A 127 -23.94 -57.92 -57.27
N LYS A 128 -25.12 -57.79 -57.92
CA LYS A 128 -25.93 -56.57 -57.88
C LYS A 128 -26.47 -56.28 -56.48
N VAL A 129 -27.04 -57.30 -55.82
CA VAL A 129 -27.50 -57.20 -54.43
C VAL A 129 -26.34 -56.77 -53.52
N GLN A 130 -25.18 -57.40 -53.66
CA GLN A 130 -24.00 -57.07 -52.87
C GLN A 130 -23.54 -55.62 -53.08
N ALA A 131 -23.43 -55.16 -54.33
CA ALA A 131 -22.98 -53.80 -54.63
C ALA A 131 -23.89 -52.72 -54.03
N LEU A 132 -25.22 -52.93 -54.06
CA LEU A 132 -26.18 -51.98 -53.49
C LEU A 132 -26.19 -52.01 -51.96
N LEU A 133 -26.03 -53.18 -51.36
CA LEU A 133 -25.90 -53.31 -49.89
C LEU A 133 -24.62 -52.61 -49.39
N ASP A 134 -23.48 -52.82 -50.08
CA ASP A 134 -22.21 -52.15 -49.75
C ASP A 134 -22.32 -50.62 -49.87
N GLN A 135 -22.97 -50.13 -50.93
CA GLN A 135 -23.22 -48.70 -51.12
C GLN A 135 -24.09 -48.12 -49.98
N GLN A 136 -25.13 -48.83 -49.56
CA GLN A 136 -26.01 -48.39 -48.48
C GLN A 136 -25.29 -48.38 -47.12
N ARG A 137 -24.45 -49.38 -46.87
CA ARG A 137 -23.61 -49.46 -45.67
C ARG A 137 -22.63 -48.28 -45.59
N ASN A 138 -21.93 -47.98 -46.67
CA ASN A 138 -20.99 -46.85 -46.74
C ASN A 138 -21.69 -45.51 -46.49
N ARG A 139 -22.88 -45.31 -47.06
CA ARG A 139 -23.67 -44.09 -46.85
C ARG A 139 -24.06 -43.90 -45.39
N ARG A 140 -24.55 -44.93 -44.71
CA ARG A 140 -24.92 -44.86 -43.29
C ARG A 140 -23.69 -44.60 -42.41
N MET A 141 -22.55 -45.22 -42.73
CA MET A 141 -21.30 -45.00 -42.01
C MET A 141 -20.84 -43.53 -42.08
N LEU A 142 -20.85 -42.93 -43.28
CA LEU A 142 -20.51 -41.52 -43.47
C LEU A 142 -21.44 -40.59 -42.67
N GLN A 143 -22.75 -40.87 -42.65
CA GLN A 143 -23.70 -40.08 -41.88
C GLN A 143 -23.47 -40.21 -40.36
N ARG A 144 -23.11 -41.40 -39.87
CA ARG A 144 -22.76 -41.61 -38.46
C ARG A 144 -21.50 -40.84 -38.08
N LEU A 145 -20.42 -40.98 -38.86
CA LEU A 145 -19.17 -40.25 -38.62
C LEU A 145 -19.34 -38.73 -38.65
N SER A 146 -20.15 -38.21 -39.58
CA SER A 146 -20.46 -36.77 -39.65
C SER A 146 -21.15 -36.29 -38.38
N ARG A 147 -22.16 -37.05 -37.89
CA ARG A 147 -22.87 -36.72 -36.65
C ARG A 147 -21.97 -36.81 -35.42
N GLU A 148 -21.11 -37.83 -35.35
CA GLU A 148 -20.13 -37.98 -34.28
C GLU A 148 -19.14 -36.81 -34.26
N LEU A 149 -18.66 -36.37 -35.42
CA LEU A 149 -17.76 -35.22 -35.54
C LEU A 149 -18.45 -33.91 -35.12
N GLU A 150 -19.70 -33.69 -35.55
CA GLU A 150 -20.49 -32.52 -35.14
C GLU A 150 -20.74 -32.52 -33.64
N ALA A 151 -21.12 -33.65 -33.06
CA ALA A 151 -21.32 -33.80 -31.62
C ALA A 151 -20.02 -33.55 -30.84
N ALA A 152 -18.88 -34.09 -31.31
CA ALA A 152 -17.59 -33.86 -30.67
C ALA A 152 -17.16 -32.39 -30.75
N ARG A 153 -17.41 -31.71 -31.88
CA ARG A 153 -17.14 -30.27 -32.03
C ARG A 153 -18.00 -29.43 -31.09
N ALA A 154 -19.30 -29.70 -31.03
CA ALA A 154 -20.23 -29.01 -30.13
C ALA A 154 -19.86 -29.23 -28.66
N PHE A 155 -19.48 -30.45 -28.29
CA PHE A 155 -19.01 -30.79 -26.95
C PHE A 155 -17.75 -30.01 -26.57
N ASN A 156 -16.73 -29.98 -27.44
CA ASN A 156 -15.49 -29.23 -27.19
C ASN A 156 -15.74 -27.72 -27.07
N ALA A 157 -16.61 -27.14 -27.92
CA ALA A 157 -16.98 -25.72 -27.83
C ALA A 157 -17.65 -25.40 -26.47
N SER A 158 -18.57 -26.25 -26.02
CA SER A 158 -19.24 -26.09 -24.72
C SER A 158 -18.27 -26.16 -23.53
N ILE A 159 -17.25 -27.02 -23.59
CA ILE A 159 -16.19 -27.06 -22.56
C ILE A 159 -15.45 -25.73 -22.50
N LEU A 160 -15.06 -25.18 -23.64
CA LEU A 160 -14.29 -23.92 -23.71
C LEU A 160 -15.12 -22.70 -23.28
N GLU A 161 -16.43 -22.70 -23.55
CA GLU A 161 -17.35 -21.64 -23.12
C GLU A 161 -17.59 -21.63 -21.61
N ASN A 162 -17.66 -22.81 -20.99
CA ASN A 162 -17.91 -22.99 -19.56
C ASN A 162 -16.63 -23.05 -18.72
N ALA A 163 -15.44 -22.97 -19.34
CA ALA A 163 -14.19 -22.92 -18.62
C ALA A 163 -14.13 -21.66 -17.73
N ALA A 164 -13.72 -21.83 -16.46
CA ALA A 164 -13.52 -20.72 -15.55
C ALA A 164 -12.23 -19.93 -15.85
N GLU A 165 -11.23 -20.61 -16.41
CA GLU A 165 -9.94 -20.04 -16.80
C GLU A 165 -10.03 -19.33 -18.17
N GLY A 166 -9.32 -18.22 -18.29
CA GLY A 166 -9.14 -17.55 -19.57
C GLY A 166 -8.23 -18.37 -20.48
N ILE A 167 -8.69 -18.68 -21.69
CA ILE A 167 -7.93 -19.46 -22.67
C ILE A 167 -7.73 -18.60 -23.91
N LEU A 168 -6.46 -18.45 -24.30
CA LEU A 168 -6.04 -17.82 -25.54
C LEU A 168 -5.25 -18.83 -26.38
N VAL A 169 -5.39 -18.76 -27.70
CA VAL A 169 -4.47 -19.42 -28.64
C VAL A 169 -3.73 -18.36 -29.40
N VAL A 170 -2.41 -18.50 -29.46
CA VAL A 170 -1.49 -17.52 -30.05
C VAL A 170 -0.70 -18.21 -31.16
N ASN A 171 -0.61 -17.58 -32.32
CA ASN A 171 0.15 -18.11 -33.45
C ASN A 171 1.66 -17.90 -33.27
N ALA A 172 2.46 -18.42 -34.21
CA ALA A 172 3.92 -18.27 -34.20
C ALA A 172 4.41 -16.80 -34.19
N ALA A 173 3.58 -15.85 -34.65
CA ALA A 173 3.90 -14.43 -34.72
C ALA A 173 3.46 -13.63 -33.48
N GLY A 174 2.90 -14.28 -32.45
CA GLY A 174 2.44 -13.63 -31.21
C GLY A 174 1.02 -13.07 -31.27
N THR A 175 0.31 -13.31 -32.38
CA THR A 175 -1.06 -12.83 -32.59
C THR A 175 -2.07 -13.83 -32.04
N ILE A 176 -3.07 -13.33 -31.32
CA ILE A 176 -4.15 -14.13 -30.75
C ILE A 176 -5.09 -14.57 -31.87
N SER A 177 -5.22 -15.88 -32.06
CA SER A 177 -6.13 -16.51 -33.02
C SER A 177 -7.44 -16.98 -32.40
N PHE A 178 -7.48 -17.21 -31.09
CA PHE A 178 -8.67 -17.64 -30.36
C PHE A 178 -8.67 -17.08 -28.94
N ALA A 179 -9.85 -16.75 -28.44
CA ALA A 179 -10.08 -16.29 -27.07
C ALA A 179 -11.44 -16.83 -26.60
N ASN A 180 -11.48 -17.43 -25.40
CA ASN A 180 -12.73 -17.92 -24.82
C ASN A 180 -13.51 -16.80 -24.08
N PRO A 181 -14.78 -17.03 -23.70
CA PRO A 181 -15.57 -16.04 -22.96
C PRO A 181 -14.98 -15.65 -21.59
N ALA A 182 -14.22 -16.54 -20.93
CA ALA A 182 -13.63 -16.24 -19.63
C ALA A 182 -12.53 -15.16 -19.72
N ILE A 183 -11.64 -15.22 -20.72
CA ILE A 183 -10.62 -14.17 -20.91
C ILE A 183 -11.24 -12.85 -21.36
N SER A 184 -12.33 -12.90 -22.14
CA SER A 184 -13.12 -11.72 -22.52
C SER A 184 -13.69 -11.00 -21.30
N ARG A 185 -14.25 -11.74 -20.32
CA ARG A 185 -14.71 -11.18 -19.04
C ARG A 185 -13.57 -10.62 -18.20
N LEU A 186 -12.45 -11.34 -18.10
CA LEU A 186 -11.27 -10.93 -17.31
C LEU A 186 -10.66 -9.63 -17.83
N LEU A 187 -10.51 -9.49 -19.15
CA LEU A 187 -9.93 -8.31 -19.79
C LEU A 187 -10.93 -7.18 -20.07
N ALA A 188 -12.22 -7.40 -19.79
CA ALA A 188 -13.34 -6.53 -20.13
C ALA A 188 -13.32 -6.10 -21.62
N ALA A 189 -13.03 -7.07 -22.50
CA ALA A 189 -12.83 -6.85 -23.94
C ALA A 189 -13.67 -7.84 -24.75
N ALA A 190 -14.21 -7.41 -25.89
CA ALA A 190 -14.94 -8.32 -26.78
C ALA A 190 -13.98 -9.32 -27.43
N VAL A 191 -14.43 -10.55 -27.70
CA VAL A 191 -13.61 -11.61 -28.31
C VAL A 191 -13.04 -11.17 -29.65
N GLU A 192 -13.81 -10.40 -30.42
CA GLU A 192 -13.43 -9.86 -31.73
C GLU A 192 -12.30 -8.82 -31.65
N GLN A 193 -12.15 -8.15 -30.50
CA GLN A 193 -11.07 -7.19 -30.26
C GLN A 193 -9.79 -7.89 -29.78
N LEU A 194 -9.94 -9.02 -29.09
CA LEU A 194 -8.82 -9.84 -28.63
C LEU A 194 -8.22 -10.65 -29.79
N GLN A 195 -9.05 -11.17 -30.70
CA GLN A 195 -8.59 -11.86 -31.90
C GLN A 195 -7.90 -10.87 -32.84
N GLY A 196 -6.65 -11.14 -33.20
CA GLY A 196 -5.81 -10.25 -34.02
C GLY A 196 -4.92 -9.30 -33.21
N ALA A 197 -5.12 -9.18 -31.89
CA ALA A 197 -4.22 -8.42 -31.02
C ALA A 197 -2.93 -9.21 -30.72
N GLN A 198 -1.86 -8.51 -30.35
CA GLN A 198 -0.61 -9.11 -29.91
C GLN A 198 -0.69 -9.49 -28.43
N LEU A 199 -0.22 -10.69 -28.07
CA LEU A 199 -0.21 -11.14 -26.67
C LEU A 199 0.56 -10.17 -25.76
N LEU A 200 1.70 -9.64 -26.24
CA LEU A 200 2.56 -8.73 -25.47
C LEU A 200 1.91 -7.37 -25.18
N ASP A 201 0.92 -6.94 -25.96
CA ASP A 201 0.19 -5.70 -25.67
C ASP A 201 -0.71 -5.83 -24.44
N LEU A 202 -1.06 -7.07 -24.08
CA LEU A 202 -1.91 -7.39 -22.93
C LEU A 202 -1.08 -7.77 -21.70
N VAL A 203 0.09 -8.38 -21.87
CA VAL A 203 0.93 -8.83 -20.75
C VAL A 203 1.99 -7.79 -20.42
N GLN A 204 1.96 -7.24 -19.20
CA GLN A 204 3.03 -6.40 -18.70
C GLN A 204 4.10 -7.28 -18.01
N MET A 205 5.22 -7.50 -18.70
CA MET A 205 6.40 -8.19 -18.16
C MET A 205 7.62 -7.27 -18.18
N ALA A 206 8.55 -7.48 -17.25
CA ALA A 206 9.71 -6.61 -17.08
C ALA A 206 10.75 -6.66 -18.22
N ASN A 207 10.69 -7.66 -19.12
CA ASN A 207 11.88 -8.08 -19.89
C ASN A 207 11.76 -8.18 -21.42
N ALA A 208 10.66 -7.83 -22.10
CA ALA A 208 10.65 -7.85 -23.57
C ALA A 208 9.62 -6.90 -24.20
N ASN A 209 10.06 -6.06 -25.14
CA ASN A 209 9.20 -5.22 -25.99
C ASN A 209 8.85 -5.91 -27.33
N LEU A 210 9.51 -7.01 -27.67
CA LEU A 210 9.37 -7.72 -28.95
C LEU A 210 9.05 -9.21 -28.71
N TRP A 211 8.12 -9.76 -29.51
CA TRP A 211 7.68 -11.16 -29.40
C TRP A 211 8.84 -12.15 -29.46
N ASN A 212 9.75 -11.95 -30.42
CA ASN A 212 10.86 -12.86 -30.70
C ASN A 212 11.90 -12.93 -29.56
N GLU A 213 11.91 -11.94 -28.68
CA GLU A 213 12.83 -11.84 -27.55
C GLU A 213 12.15 -12.26 -26.23
N SER A 214 10.85 -12.56 -26.27
CA SER A 214 10.09 -12.95 -25.09
C SER A 214 10.35 -14.39 -24.67
N ASP A 215 10.26 -14.65 -23.37
CA ASP A 215 10.30 -16.01 -22.81
C ASP A 215 9.18 -16.91 -23.38
N PHE A 216 8.05 -16.31 -23.78
CA PHE A 216 6.96 -17.00 -24.47
C PHE A 216 7.42 -17.61 -25.81
N TYR A 217 8.17 -16.86 -26.61
CA TYR A 217 8.67 -17.32 -27.90
C TYR A 217 9.77 -18.38 -27.74
N GLN A 218 10.64 -18.22 -26.76
CA GLN A 218 11.65 -19.24 -26.43
C GLN A 218 10.99 -20.55 -25.96
N ALA A 219 9.95 -20.47 -25.14
CA ALA A 219 9.18 -21.64 -24.70
C ALA A 219 8.46 -22.34 -25.87
N TYR A 220 7.90 -21.54 -26.80
CA TYR A 220 7.31 -22.05 -28.04
C TYR A 220 8.33 -22.82 -28.89
N LEU A 221 9.51 -22.25 -29.13
CA LEU A 221 10.59 -22.89 -29.89
C LEU A 221 11.14 -24.14 -29.20
N GLY A 222 11.39 -24.06 -27.89
CA GLY A 222 11.90 -25.16 -27.07
C GLY A 222 10.88 -26.27 -26.81
N ARG A 223 9.63 -26.07 -27.19
CA ARG A 223 8.49 -26.94 -26.89
C ARG A 223 8.31 -27.25 -25.40
N GLN A 224 8.50 -26.25 -24.55
CA GLN A 224 8.41 -26.40 -23.10
C GLN A 224 7.18 -25.68 -22.55
N ILE A 225 6.70 -26.15 -21.40
CA ILE A 225 5.65 -25.47 -20.65
C ILE A 225 6.31 -24.31 -19.89
N PHE A 226 5.82 -23.10 -20.11
CA PHE A 226 6.28 -21.89 -19.41
C PHE A 226 5.20 -21.38 -18.47
N ARG A 227 5.55 -21.16 -17.20
CA ARG A 227 4.61 -20.73 -16.16
C ARG A 227 5.12 -19.48 -15.47
N VAL A 228 4.22 -18.52 -15.31
CA VAL A 228 4.46 -17.28 -14.56
C VAL A 228 3.36 -17.14 -13.53
N HIS A 229 3.72 -17.20 -12.26
CA HIS A 229 2.75 -17.13 -11.16
C HIS A 229 2.37 -15.70 -10.78
N ASP A 230 3.15 -14.71 -11.21
CA ASP A 230 2.98 -13.31 -10.85
C ASP A 230 3.08 -12.39 -12.07
N ALA A 231 2.13 -12.54 -13.00
CA ALA A 231 2.01 -11.68 -14.16
C ALA A 231 0.91 -10.63 -13.94
N GLN A 232 1.02 -9.51 -14.66
CA GLN A 232 -0.05 -8.51 -14.72
C GLN A 232 -0.55 -8.40 -16.15
N LEU A 233 -1.86 -8.59 -16.30
CA LEU A 233 -2.55 -8.32 -17.55
C LEU A 233 -3.17 -6.92 -17.52
N ARG A 234 -3.01 -6.19 -18.61
CA ARG A 234 -3.62 -4.89 -18.80
C ARG A 234 -4.94 -5.06 -19.54
N THR A 235 -6.02 -4.57 -18.94
CA THR A 235 -7.32 -4.45 -19.61
C THR A 235 -7.26 -3.36 -20.69
N LEU A 236 -8.20 -3.35 -21.63
CA LEU A 236 -8.28 -2.27 -22.63
C LEU A 236 -8.51 -0.89 -22.00
N GLY A 237 -9.10 -0.83 -20.81
CA GLY A 237 -9.27 0.40 -20.02
C GLY A 237 -8.02 0.85 -19.25
N GLY A 238 -6.91 0.11 -19.32
CA GLY A 238 -5.65 0.42 -18.66
C GLY A 238 -5.53 -0.07 -17.21
N GLN A 239 -6.52 -0.81 -16.70
CA GLN A 239 -6.45 -1.41 -15.37
C GLN A 239 -5.55 -2.66 -15.40
N LEU A 240 -4.78 -2.88 -14.34
CA LEU A 240 -3.92 -4.05 -14.20
C LEU A 240 -4.61 -5.13 -13.36
N VAL A 241 -4.65 -6.35 -13.89
CA VAL A 241 -5.23 -7.53 -13.25
C VAL A 241 -4.11 -8.52 -12.95
N PRO A 242 -3.90 -8.90 -11.68
CA PRO A 242 -2.92 -9.92 -11.32
C PRO A 242 -3.38 -11.31 -11.78
N VAL A 243 -2.54 -12.01 -12.53
CA VAL A 243 -2.86 -13.34 -13.06
C VAL A 243 -1.69 -14.32 -12.96
N ALA A 244 -2.02 -15.61 -12.97
CA ALA A 244 -1.07 -16.67 -13.26
C ALA A 244 -1.25 -17.12 -14.71
N LEU A 245 -0.13 -17.23 -15.44
CA LEU A 245 -0.08 -17.63 -16.85
C LEU A 245 0.59 -18.99 -16.99
N SER A 246 0.01 -19.85 -17.82
CA SER A 246 0.65 -21.10 -18.25
C SER A 246 0.56 -21.21 -19.77
N CYS A 247 1.72 -21.35 -20.41
CA CYS A 247 1.85 -21.41 -21.86
C CYS A 247 2.33 -22.80 -22.25
N ALA A 248 1.62 -23.43 -23.19
CA ALA A 248 1.99 -24.73 -23.72
C ALA A 248 1.89 -24.74 -25.25
N PRO A 249 2.93 -25.19 -25.97
CA PRO A 249 2.90 -25.31 -27.42
C PRO A 249 1.88 -26.38 -27.86
N LEU A 250 1.14 -26.10 -28.92
CA LEU A 250 0.27 -27.09 -29.56
C LEU A 250 1.09 -28.01 -30.49
N PRO A 251 0.52 -29.16 -30.93
CA PRO A 251 1.15 -30.05 -31.89
C PRO A 251 1.69 -29.35 -33.14
N ALA A 252 2.75 -29.92 -33.72
CA ALA A 252 3.58 -29.28 -34.76
C ALA A 252 2.82 -28.81 -36.00
N ASP A 253 1.74 -29.51 -36.34
CA ASP A 253 0.82 -29.26 -37.43
C ASP A 253 0.00 -27.97 -37.25
N GLN A 254 -0.19 -27.50 -36.01
CA GLN A 254 -1.01 -26.33 -35.70
C GLN A 254 -0.21 -25.02 -35.58
N GLN A 255 1.12 -25.10 -35.41
CA GLN A 255 2.04 -23.94 -35.28
C GLN A 255 1.56 -22.84 -34.31
N ALA A 256 0.93 -23.23 -33.21
CA ALA A 256 0.34 -22.31 -32.23
C ALA A 256 0.69 -22.69 -30.79
N MET A 257 0.35 -21.83 -29.85
CA MET A 257 0.56 -22.00 -28.42
C MET A 257 -0.75 -21.68 -27.69
N VAL A 258 -1.12 -22.52 -26.73
CA VAL A 258 -2.23 -22.23 -25.82
C VAL A 258 -1.69 -21.49 -24.59
N VAL A 259 -2.37 -20.42 -24.21
CA VAL A 259 -2.08 -19.64 -23.00
C VAL A 259 -3.31 -19.71 -22.12
N THR A 260 -3.16 -20.33 -20.95
CA THR A 260 -4.18 -20.33 -19.91
C THR A 260 -3.87 -19.24 -18.88
N VAL A 261 -4.91 -18.55 -18.46
CA VAL A 261 -4.88 -17.36 -17.61
C VAL A 261 -5.82 -17.58 -16.43
N LEU A 262 -5.27 -17.54 -15.23
CA LEU A 262 -6.03 -17.63 -13.99
C LEU A 262 -6.01 -16.29 -13.26
N ASP A 263 -7.19 -15.76 -12.92
CA ASP A 263 -7.33 -14.54 -12.12
C ASP A 263 -6.89 -14.81 -10.66
N MET A 264 -5.88 -14.05 -10.21
CA MET A 264 -5.34 -14.14 -8.85
C MET A 264 -5.85 -13.03 -7.93
N SER A 265 -6.76 -12.17 -8.41
CA SER A 265 -7.26 -10.99 -7.67
C SER A 265 -7.94 -11.38 -6.37
N VAL A 266 -8.86 -12.36 -6.41
CA VAL A 266 -9.58 -12.84 -5.21
C VAL A 266 -8.61 -13.46 -4.20
N VAL A 267 -7.69 -14.30 -4.67
CA VAL A 267 -6.70 -14.97 -3.82
C VAL A 267 -5.76 -13.95 -3.16
N ARG A 268 -5.28 -12.95 -3.92
CA ARG A 268 -4.41 -11.88 -3.39
C ARG A 268 -5.14 -11.00 -2.39
N ASN A 269 -6.37 -10.60 -2.69
CA ASN A 269 -7.18 -9.79 -1.78
C ASN A 269 -7.44 -10.55 -0.47
N LEU A 270 -7.80 -11.84 -0.56
CA LEU A 270 -7.99 -12.69 0.60
C LEU A 270 -6.69 -12.88 1.39
N HIS A 271 -5.55 -13.07 0.72
CA HIS A 271 -4.25 -13.18 1.39
C HIS A 271 -3.90 -11.89 2.13
N GLN A 272 -4.09 -10.73 1.50
CA GLN A 272 -3.86 -9.42 2.11
C GLN A 272 -4.81 -9.17 3.30
N GLN A 273 -6.08 -9.59 3.19
CA GLN A 273 -7.03 -9.54 4.30
C GLN A 273 -6.62 -10.46 5.45
N LEU A 274 -6.15 -11.67 5.16
CA LEU A 274 -5.65 -12.61 6.16
C LEU A 274 -4.39 -12.10 6.86
N GLU A 275 -3.46 -11.49 6.12
CA GLU A 275 -2.29 -10.83 6.69
C GLU A 275 -2.70 -9.68 7.60
N TYR A 276 -3.63 -8.83 7.15
CA TYR A 276 -4.17 -7.74 7.96
C TYR A 276 -4.86 -8.25 9.24
N GLN A 277 -5.68 -9.29 9.14
CA GLN A 277 -6.33 -9.93 10.28
C GLN A 277 -5.35 -10.64 11.22
N ALA A 278 -4.23 -11.15 10.71
CA ALA A 278 -3.21 -11.81 11.53
C ALA A 278 -2.49 -10.83 12.46
N VAL A 279 -2.42 -9.55 12.12
CA VAL A 279 -1.65 -8.53 12.87
C VAL A 279 -2.51 -7.41 13.50
N THR A 280 -3.81 -7.35 13.20
CA THR A 280 -4.73 -6.35 13.77
C THR A 280 -5.80 -6.98 14.67
N ASP A 281 -6.33 -6.18 15.61
CA ASP A 281 -7.49 -6.52 16.43
C ASP A 281 -8.77 -6.21 15.63
N PRO A 282 -9.65 -7.19 15.38
CA PRO A 282 -10.80 -7.01 14.50
C PRO A 282 -11.86 -6.04 15.05
N LEU A 283 -11.89 -5.81 16.37
CA LEU A 283 -12.85 -4.90 17.00
C LEU A 283 -12.43 -3.43 16.88
N THR A 284 -11.16 -3.13 17.17
CA THR A 284 -10.64 -1.76 17.27
C THR A 284 -9.88 -1.29 16.03
N GLY A 285 -9.43 -2.23 15.19
CA GLY A 285 -8.55 -1.98 14.06
C GLY A 285 -7.14 -1.51 14.46
N LEU A 286 -6.78 -1.59 15.75
CA LEU A 286 -5.40 -1.40 16.23
C LEU A 286 -4.57 -2.65 15.97
N LEU A 287 -3.25 -2.59 16.20
CA LEU A 287 -2.43 -3.80 16.19
C LEU A 287 -2.92 -4.77 17.28
N ASN A 288 -2.97 -6.05 16.95
CA ASN A 288 -3.11 -7.07 17.98
C ASN A 288 -1.76 -7.35 18.62
N ARG A 289 -1.74 -8.20 19.65
CA ARG A 289 -0.50 -8.59 20.33
C ARG A 289 0.60 -9.02 19.34
N ARG A 290 0.32 -9.89 18.37
CA ARG A 290 1.33 -10.35 17.41
C ARG A 290 1.88 -9.21 16.55
N GLY A 291 0.99 -8.37 16.00
CA GLY A 291 1.38 -7.22 15.18
C GLY A 291 2.20 -6.19 15.96
N PHE A 292 1.88 -5.98 17.25
CA PHE A 292 2.64 -5.11 18.12
C PHE A 292 4.08 -5.59 18.32
N TYR A 293 4.28 -6.86 18.69
CA TYR A 293 5.64 -7.41 18.89
C TYR A 293 6.48 -7.31 17.62
N GLN A 294 5.93 -7.70 16.46
CA GLN A 294 6.63 -7.62 15.17
C GLN A 294 7.05 -6.17 14.82
N SER A 295 6.17 -5.20 15.09
CA SER A 295 6.44 -3.79 14.79
C SER A 295 7.41 -3.17 15.80
N ALA A 296 7.26 -3.52 17.08
CA ALA A 296 8.08 -3.00 18.18
C ALA A 296 9.54 -3.47 18.10
N GLU A 297 9.80 -4.73 17.73
CA GLU A 297 11.16 -5.23 17.50
C GLU A 297 11.88 -4.42 16.41
N GLY A 298 11.19 -4.14 15.29
CA GLY A 298 11.73 -3.33 14.20
C GLY A 298 11.98 -1.87 14.57
N VAL A 299 11.31 -1.33 15.59
CA VAL A 299 11.49 0.03 16.12
C VAL A 299 12.67 0.09 17.09
N LEU A 300 12.78 -0.88 18.01
CA LEU A 300 13.90 -0.94 18.97
C LEU A 300 15.25 -1.17 18.27
N LEU A 301 15.29 -2.03 17.24
CA LEU A 301 16.51 -2.28 16.46
C LEU A 301 17.04 -1.05 15.70
N ARG A 302 16.16 -0.11 15.33
CA ARG A 302 16.56 1.09 14.56
C ARG A 302 17.26 2.15 15.40
N ASN A 303 17.04 2.18 16.71
CA ASN A 303 17.43 3.30 17.58
C ASN A 303 18.58 3.03 18.56
N GLU A 304 19.35 1.95 18.41
CA GLU A 304 20.63 1.80 19.14
C GLU A 304 21.65 2.93 18.85
N ARG A 305 21.37 3.84 17.90
CA ARG A 305 22.27 4.91 17.45
C ARG A 305 21.66 6.32 17.43
N SER A 306 20.48 6.52 18.03
CA SER A 306 19.76 7.80 18.01
C SER A 306 19.75 8.45 19.40
N ASP A 307 20.01 9.75 19.50
CA ASP A 307 19.92 10.54 20.75
C ASP A 307 18.48 10.77 21.24
N LYS A 308 17.48 10.16 20.58
CA LYS A 308 16.06 10.35 20.91
C LYS A 308 15.57 9.28 21.88
N ALA A 309 14.75 9.71 22.83
CA ALA A 309 14.15 8.83 23.83
C ALA A 309 13.02 7.99 23.23
N GLN A 310 12.89 6.76 23.71
CA GLN A 310 11.77 5.88 23.41
C GLN A 310 11.00 5.56 24.68
N ALA A 311 9.68 5.45 24.58
CA ALA A 311 8.83 5.14 25.72
C ALA A 311 7.69 4.20 25.32
N LEU A 312 7.31 3.34 26.26
CA LEU A 312 6.19 2.42 26.15
C LEU A 312 5.15 2.79 27.20
N MET A 313 3.90 2.96 26.78
CA MET A 313 2.74 3.07 27.65
C MET A 313 1.96 1.77 27.67
N TYR A 314 1.68 1.26 28.86
CA TYR A 314 0.69 0.21 29.10
C TYR A 314 -0.53 0.81 29.78
N MET A 315 -1.71 0.54 29.26
CA MET A 315 -2.95 1.21 29.63
C MET A 315 -4.03 0.16 29.92
N ASP A 316 -4.79 0.36 30.99
CA ASP A 316 -5.91 -0.49 31.36
C ASP A 316 -7.12 0.36 31.77
N LEU A 317 -8.30 -0.06 31.30
CA LEU A 317 -9.54 0.68 31.53
C LEU A 317 -10.13 0.36 32.91
N ASP A 318 -10.12 1.36 33.78
CA ASP A 318 -10.63 1.24 35.13
C ASP A 318 -12.14 1.02 35.12
N GLY A 319 -12.58 -0.13 35.66
CA GLY A 319 -14.00 -0.43 35.83
C GLY A 319 -14.70 -1.01 34.61
N PHE A 320 -13.98 -1.35 33.54
CA PHE A 320 -14.55 -1.95 32.32
C PHE A 320 -15.39 -3.20 32.59
N LYS A 321 -14.95 -4.06 33.53
CA LYS A 321 -15.73 -5.24 33.95
C LYS A 321 -17.14 -4.87 34.44
N ARG A 322 -17.30 -3.78 35.20
CA ARG A 322 -18.62 -3.34 35.69
C ARG A 322 -19.54 -2.91 34.55
N ILE A 323 -18.97 -2.34 33.49
CA ILE A 323 -19.71 -1.96 32.28
C ILE A 323 -20.25 -3.20 31.60
N ASN A 324 -19.40 -4.22 31.38
CA ASN A 324 -19.85 -5.50 30.82
C ASN A 324 -20.91 -6.18 31.69
N ASP A 325 -20.71 -6.20 33.01
CA ASP A 325 -21.64 -6.84 33.94
C ASP A 325 -22.99 -6.10 34.03
N SER A 326 -23.02 -4.78 33.80
CA SER A 326 -24.23 -3.95 33.95
C SER A 326 -24.98 -3.69 32.65
N LEU A 327 -24.25 -3.51 31.53
CA LEU A 327 -24.77 -3.06 30.23
C LEU A 327 -24.59 -4.12 29.12
N GLY A 328 -23.92 -5.23 29.42
CA GLY A 328 -23.67 -6.32 28.47
C GLY A 328 -22.43 -6.09 27.59
N HIS A 329 -22.04 -7.16 26.89
CA HIS A 329 -20.81 -7.18 26.09
C HIS A 329 -20.85 -6.26 24.87
N GLU A 330 -22.01 -6.04 24.25
CA GLU A 330 -22.10 -5.10 23.12
C GLU A 330 -21.80 -3.65 23.54
N ALA A 331 -22.19 -3.27 24.76
CA ALA A 331 -21.85 -1.96 25.31
C ALA A 331 -20.33 -1.86 25.58
N GLY A 332 -19.72 -2.92 26.12
CA GLY A 332 -18.27 -2.99 26.28
C GLY A 332 -17.51 -2.88 24.96
N ASP A 333 -17.98 -3.56 23.91
CA ASP A 333 -17.35 -3.51 22.59
C ASP A 333 -17.40 -2.10 21.96
N ARG A 334 -18.46 -1.34 22.24
CA ARG A 334 -18.54 0.07 21.83
C ARG A 334 -17.58 0.95 22.61
N VAL A 335 -17.45 0.73 23.92
CA VAL A 335 -16.47 1.45 24.76
C VAL A 335 -15.05 1.20 24.25
N LEU A 336 -14.71 -0.05 23.93
CA LEU A 336 -13.39 -0.40 23.40
C LEU A 336 -13.10 0.26 22.05
N ARG A 337 -14.09 0.32 21.15
CA ARG A 337 -13.97 1.05 19.88
C ARG A 337 -13.75 2.54 20.09
N TRP A 338 -14.51 3.15 20.99
CA TRP A 338 -14.35 4.56 21.31
C TRP A 338 -12.98 4.88 21.93
N VAL A 339 -12.51 4.08 22.89
CA VAL A 339 -11.16 4.23 23.46
C VAL A 339 -10.10 4.13 22.37
N ALA A 340 -10.24 3.18 21.44
CA ALA A 340 -9.31 3.04 20.33
C ALA A 340 -9.30 4.27 19.41
N GLU A 341 -10.45 4.90 19.17
CA GLU A 341 -10.54 6.17 18.44
C GLU A 341 -9.84 7.31 19.21
N GLN A 342 -10.07 7.42 20.53
CA GLN A 342 -9.38 8.43 21.35
C GLN A 342 -7.86 8.26 21.33
N LEU A 343 -7.37 7.02 21.36
CA LEU A 343 -5.96 6.70 21.23
C LEU A 343 -5.40 7.12 19.86
N LYS A 344 -6.11 6.80 18.77
CA LYS A 344 -5.72 7.22 17.40
C LYS A 344 -5.67 8.74 17.26
N ASP A 345 -6.67 9.45 17.78
CA ASP A 345 -6.72 10.91 17.68
C ASP A 345 -5.67 11.61 18.55
N CYS A 346 -5.30 11.03 19.68
CA CYS A 346 -4.27 11.59 20.56
C CYS A 346 -2.84 11.26 20.13
N LEU A 347 -2.60 10.03 19.68
CA LEU A 347 -1.27 9.45 19.54
C LEU A 347 -0.95 8.91 18.14
N GLY A 348 -1.91 8.87 17.21
CA GLY A 348 -1.79 8.09 15.96
C GLY A 348 -0.64 8.50 15.04
N SER A 349 -0.18 9.75 15.08
CA SER A 349 1.00 10.21 14.33
C SER A 349 2.33 9.97 15.05
N GLU A 350 2.30 9.72 16.36
CA GLU A 350 3.47 9.75 17.25
C GLU A 350 3.85 8.36 17.77
N ALA A 351 2.90 7.41 17.81
CA ALA A 351 3.09 6.11 18.44
C ALA A 351 2.45 4.95 17.65
N LEU A 352 3.06 3.77 17.81
CA LEU A 352 2.46 2.50 17.42
C LEU A 352 1.44 2.08 18.46
N LEU A 353 0.19 1.87 18.04
CA LEU A 353 -0.94 1.58 18.93
C LEU A 353 -1.39 0.13 18.80
N ALA A 354 -1.61 -0.51 19.94
CA ALA A 354 -2.06 -1.90 20.01
C ALA A 354 -3.09 -2.13 21.11
N ARG A 355 -3.89 -3.17 20.92
CA ARG A 355 -4.72 -3.78 21.96
C ARG A 355 -4.15 -5.15 22.29
N MET A 356 -3.74 -5.34 23.53
CA MET A 356 -3.06 -6.57 23.98
C MET A 356 -4.06 -7.68 24.27
N GLY A 357 -5.27 -7.32 24.70
CA GLY A 357 -6.40 -8.20 24.96
C GLY A 357 -7.32 -7.58 26.00
N GLY A 358 -8.60 -7.97 26.01
CA GLY A 358 -9.57 -7.44 26.99
C GLY A 358 -9.68 -5.92 26.94
N ASP A 359 -9.41 -5.27 28.07
CA ASP A 359 -9.37 -3.83 28.31
C ASP A 359 -7.95 -3.22 28.30
N GLU A 360 -6.95 -3.98 27.86
CA GLU A 360 -5.55 -3.55 27.87
C GLU A 360 -5.10 -3.01 26.50
N PHE A 361 -4.51 -1.82 26.53
CA PHE A 361 -3.97 -1.12 25.37
C PHE A 361 -2.50 -0.77 25.58
N THR A 362 -1.77 -0.60 24.47
CA THR A 362 -0.34 -0.26 24.51
C THR A 362 -0.01 0.76 23.43
N ALA A 363 0.87 1.71 23.76
CA ALA A 363 1.42 2.68 22.82
C ALA A 363 2.94 2.71 22.91
N LEU A 364 3.64 2.54 21.79
CA LEU A 364 5.10 2.63 21.70
C LEU A 364 5.50 3.88 20.91
N PHE A 365 6.21 4.80 21.56
CA PHE A 365 6.76 6.01 20.95
C PHE A 365 8.15 5.70 20.38
N ASP A 366 8.31 5.94 19.08
CA ASP A 366 9.56 5.68 18.36
C ASP A 366 10.60 6.79 18.59
N SER A 367 10.17 8.04 18.73
CA SER A 367 11.07 9.19 18.78
C SER A 367 10.48 10.32 19.63
N LEU A 368 10.80 10.33 20.92
CA LEU A 368 10.54 11.45 21.82
C LEU A 368 11.80 12.30 21.98
N PRO A 369 11.70 13.64 21.90
CA PRO A 369 12.73 14.58 22.35
C PRO A 369 13.29 14.27 23.75
N TYR A 370 12.42 13.90 24.70
CA TYR A 370 12.79 13.54 26.06
C TYR A 370 11.74 12.61 26.69
N PRO A 371 12.11 11.73 27.65
CA PRO A 371 11.20 10.73 28.20
C PRO A 371 9.95 11.30 28.89
N GLU A 372 10.06 12.47 29.52
CA GLU A 372 8.96 13.13 30.25
C GLU A 372 7.79 13.51 29.33
N GLN A 373 8.01 13.63 28.01
CA GLN A 373 6.96 13.95 27.05
C GLN A 373 5.87 12.86 26.99
N ALA A 374 6.22 11.60 27.27
CA ALA A 374 5.23 10.56 27.44
C ALA A 374 4.25 10.89 28.59
N GLY A 375 4.70 11.51 29.68
CA GLY A 375 3.81 11.94 30.77
C GLY A 375 2.72 12.91 30.28
N ARG A 376 3.07 13.86 29.41
CA ARG A 376 2.11 14.80 28.82
C ARG A 376 1.08 14.13 27.91
N TYR A 377 1.50 13.15 27.12
CA TYR A 377 0.57 12.34 26.31
C TYR A 377 -0.37 11.52 27.20
N ALA A 378 0.14 10.98 28.31
CA ALA A 378 -0.66 10.25 29.28
C ALA A 378 -1.71 11.14 29.97
N GLU A 379 -1.37 12.37 30.37
CA GLU A 379 -2.34 13.33 30.94
C GLU A 379 -3.45 13.68 29.95
N ARG A 380 -3.11 13.99 28.70
CA ARG A 380 -4.11 14.27 27.66
C ARG A 380 -5.05 13.09 27.43
N LEU A 381 -4.54 11.86 27.50
CA LEU A 381 -5.35 10.66 27.40
C LEU A 381 -6.26 10.47 28.61
N LEU A 382 -5.73 10.67 29.82
CA LEU A 382 -6.51 10.62 31.06
C LEU A 382 -7.68 11.60 31.01
N GLU A 383 -7.44 12.84 30.61
CA GLU A 383 -8.49 13.87 30.48
C GLU A 383 -9.55 13.45 29.45
N ARG A 384 -9.15 13.00 28.25
CA ARG A 384 -10.10 12.63 27.20
C ARG A 384 -10.92 11.39 27.54
N VAL A 385 -10.29 10.36 28.11
CA VAL A 385 -10.96 9.10 28.45
C VAL A 385 -11.89 9.29 29.66
N SER A 386 -11.58 10.23 30.56
CA SER A 386 -12.38 10.53 31.76
C SER A 386 -13.64 11.36 31.49
N ILE A 387 -13.89 11.80 30.26
CA ILE A 387 -15.12 12.53 29.90
C ILE A 387 -16.30 11.55 29.89
N SER A 388 -17.36 11.88 30.63
CA SER A 388 -18.61 11.10 30.62
C SER A 388 -19.20 11.05 29.21
N GLN A 389 -19.39 9.85 28.66
CA GLN A 389 -19.92 9.65 27.32
C GLN A 389 -21.32 9.05 27.37
N GLN A 390 -22.22 9.58 26.54
CA GLN A 390 -23.52 8.95 26.31
C GLN A 390 -23.40 7.80 25.32
N ILE A 391 -23.62 6.57 25.80
CA ILE A 391 -23.75 5.37 24.99
C ILE A 391 -25.18 4.86 25.17
N GLU A 392 -25.99 4.88 24.09
CA GLU A 392 -27.43 4.50 24.12
C GLU A 392 -28.28 5.28 25.14
N GLY A 393 -27.92 6.54 25.41
CA GLY A 393 -28.63 7.39 26.36
C GLY A 393 -28.25 7.18 27.83
N LEU A 394 -27.22 6.37 28.11
CA LEU A 394 -26.63 6.18 29.44
C LEU A 394 -25.28 6.89 29.53
N ASP A 395 -25.08 7.66 30.60
CA ASP A 395 -23.81 8.29 30.92
C ASP A 395 -22.83 7.27 31.49
N VAL A 396 -21.78 6.96 30.73
CA VAL A 396 -20.69 6.06 31.14
C VAL A 396 -19.47 6.91 31.48
N CYS A 397 -18.99 6.79 32.71
CA CYS A 397 -17.73 7.36 33.16
C CYS A 397 -16.68 6.24 33.24
N LEU A 398 -15.61 6.38 32.44
CA LEU A 398 -14.53 5.41 32.34
C LEU A 398 -13.24 6.05 32.86
N GLY A 399 -12.45 5.31 33.63
CA GLY A 399 -11.08 5.72 33.97
C GLY A 399 -10.06 4.95 33.14
N VAL A 400 -8.83 5.44 33.11
CA VAL A 400 -7.70 4.67 32.58
C VAL A 400 -6.53 4.79 33.55
N SER A 401 -5.86 3.68 33.82
CA SER A 401 -4.61 3.65 34.57
C SER A 401 -3.46 3.39 33.59
N ILE A 402 -2.41 4.21 33.65
CA ILE A 402 -1.32 4.19 32.67
C ILE A 402 0.02 3.94 33.36
N GLY A 403 0.81 3.02 32.83
CA GLY A 403 2.18 2.77 33.24
C GLY A 403 3.14 3.09 32.10
N ILE A 404 4.23 3.79 32.41
CA ILE A 404 5.19 4.26 31.40
C ILE A 404 6.56 3.66 31.70
N ALA A 405 7.17 3.02 30.72
CA ALA A 405 8.54 2.52 30.77
C ALA A 405 9.37 3.16 29.67
N THR A 406 10.60 3.55 29.98
CA THR A 406 11.53 4.24 29.07
C THR A 406 12.58 3.27 28.57
N PHE A 407 12.96 3.39 27.30
CA PHE A 407 14.08 2.66 26.73
C PHE A 407 15.29 3.59 26.61
N PRO A 408 16.51 3.13 26.96
CA PRO A 408 16.87 1.76 27.37
C PRO A 408 16.74 1.44 28.87
N ASP A 409 16.44 2.44 29.71
CA ASP A 409 16.57 2.34 31.18
C ASP A 409 15.72 1.22 31.81
N CYS A 410 14.52 0.97 31.28
CA CYS A 410 13.56 0.01 31.83
C CYS A 410 13.62 -1.37 31.16
N GLY A 411 14.56 -1.61 30.25
CA GLY A 411 14.80 -2.93 29.65
C GLY A 411 15.20 -2.88 28.18
N ALA A 412 16.10 -3.80 27.78
CA ALA A 412 16.65 -3.87 26.42
C ALA A 412 15.77 -4.67 25.42
N THR A 413 14.61 -5.19 25.84
CA THR A 413 13.72 -6.02 25.02
C THR A 413 12.27 -5.52 25.13
N VAL A 414 11.45 -5.79 24.11
CA VAL A 414 10.01 -5.48 24.12
C VAL A 414 9.34 -6.09 25.35
N GLU A 415 9.66 -7.34 25.69
CA GLU A 415 9.12 -8.02 26.88
C GLU A 415 9.53 -7.35 28.19
N GLY A 416 10.79 -6.91 28.30
CA GLY A 416 11.28 -6.19 29.48
C GLY A 416 10.54 -4.87 29.67
N LEU A 417 10.39 -4.09 28.61
CA LEU A 417 9.64 -2.83 28.61
C LEU A 417 8.17 -3.03 28.98
N LEU A 418 7.49 -4.02 28.36
CA LEU A 418 6.10 -4.35 28.67
C LEU A 418 5.92 -4.70 30.14
N ARG A 419 6.82 -5.50 30.71
CA ARG A 419 6.77 -5.89 32.12
C ARG A 419 6.98 -4.70 33.06
N ALA A 420 7.90 -3.80 32.73
CA ALA A 420 8.14 -2.58 33.50
C ALA A 420 6.92 -1.63 33.44
N ALA A 421 6.35 -1.44 32.25
CA ALA A 421 5.18 -0.59 32.06
C ALA A 421 3.94 -1.17 32.77
N ASP A 422 3.71 -2.48 32.71
CA ASP A 422 2.63 -3.16 33.44
C ASP A 422 2.79 -3.00 34.96
N ALA A 423 4.01 -3.17 35.50
CA ALA A 423 4.27 -2.94 36.91
C ALA A 423 3.98 -1.48 37.33
N ALA A 424 4.35 -0.51 36.51
CA ALA A 424 4.07 0.91 36.74
C ALA A 424 2.56 1.21 36.69
N MET A 425 1.84 0.63 35.73
CA MET A 425 0.39 0.74 35.58
C MET A 425 -0.33 0.13 36.80
N TYR A 426 0.13 -1.04 37.27
CA TYR A 426 -0.42 -1.66 38.46
C TYR A 426 -0.20 -0.79 39.71
N ALA A 427 0.97 -0.16 39.83
CA ALA A 427 1.22 0.82 40.89
C ALA A 427 0.30 2.05 40.79
N ALA A 428 -0.04 2.50 39.58
CA ALA A 428 -1.03 3.57 39.37
C ALA A 428 -2.43 3.15 39.82
N LYS A 429 -2.85 1.91 39.55
CA LYS A 429 -4.12 1.35 40.04
C LYS A 429 -4.20 1.32 41.57
N GLN A 430 -3.12 0.91 42.24
CA GLN A 430 -3.06 0.87 43.71
C GLN A 430 -3.08 2.26 44.34
N ALA A 431 -2.49 3.24 43.67
CA ALA A 431 -2.38 4.62 44.16
C ALA A 431 -3.65 5.46 43.95
N GLY A 432 -4.76 4.87 43.50
CA GLY A 432 -6.05 5.57 43.37
C GLY A 432 -6.71 5.49 42.00
N ARG A 433 -6.12 4.80 41.00
CA ARG A 433 -6.62 4.73 39.61
C ARG A 433 -6.63 6.09 38.90
N GLN A 434 -7.04 6.15 37.63
CA GLN A 434 -7.17 7.41 36.86
C GLN A 434 -5.91 8.29 36.89
N GLN A 435 -4.74 7.66 36.82
CA GLN A 435 -3.46 8.35 36.84
C GLN A 435 -2.43 7.59 36.02
N TYR A 436 -1.34 8.27 35.69
CA TYR A 436 -0.18 7.65 35.09
C TYR A 436 0.97 7.54 36.10
N ARG A 437 1.85 6.57 35.90
CA ARG A 437 3.12 6.47 36.61
C ARG A 437 4.23 6.01 35.69
N PHE A 438 5.38 6.63 35.82
CA PHE A 438 6.63 6.06 35.30
C PHE A 438 7.08 4.90 36.19
N TYR A 439 7.75 3.92 35.59
CA TYR A 439 8.43 2.85 36.32
C TYR A 439 9.54 3.41 37.22
N ASP A 440 10.30 4.38 36.71
CA ASP A 440 11.26 5.15 37.49
C ASP A 440 10.55 6.30 38.26
N GLN A 441 10.72 6.31 39.59
CA GLN A 441 10.11 7.30 40.47
C GLN A 441 10.73 8.71 40.31
N GLU A 442 12.01 8.83 39.94
CA GLU A 442 12.62 10.14 39.69
C GLU A 442 12.01 10.79 38.45
N LEU A 443 11.84 10.01 37.37
CA LEU A 443 11.19 10.48 36.14
C LEU A 443 9.74 10.92 36.38
N ASN A 444 9.03 10.25 37.29
CA ASN A 444 7.68 10.64 37.67
C ASN A 444 7.65 12.04 38.32
N GLY A 445 8.65 12.36 39.16
CA GLY A 445 8.82 13.69 39.73
C GLY A 445 9.17 14.75 38.68
N ARG A 446 10.15 14.44 37.80
CA ARG A 446 10.60 15.35 36.74
C ARG A 446 9.49 15.67 35.74
N ALA A 447 8.73 14.68 35.30
CA ALA A 447 7.61 14.88 34.38
C ALA A 447 6.55 15.81 34.96
N ARG A 448 6.17 15.60 36.23
CA ARG A 448 5.19 16.45 36.92
C ARG A 448 5.71 17.88 37.12
N SER A 449 6.97 18.05 37.50
CA SER A 449 7.61 19.36 37.61
C SER A 449 7.63 20.10 36.28
N ARG A 450 7.91 19.40 35.17
CA ARG A 450 7.90 19.99 33.82
C ARG A 450 6.51 20.47 33.41
N LEU A 451 5.47 19.67 33.65
CA LEU A 451 4.08 20.05 33.37
C LEU A 451 3.63 21.26 34.21
N MET A 452 3.98 21.30 35.49
CA MET A 452 3.73 22.46 36.34
C MET A 452 4.46 23.71 35.82
N LEU A 453 5.70 23.56 35.35
CA LEU A 453 6.45 24.66 34.76
C LEU A 453 5.80 25.17 33.47
N GLU A 454 5.33 24.27 32.58
CA GLU A 454 4.63 24.63 31.34
C GLU A 454 3.36 25.46 31.62
N ASP A 455 2.54 25.07 32.59
CA ASP A 455 1.34 25.82 32.95
C ASP A 455 1.68 27.18 33.59
N SER A 456 2.70 27.19 34.47
CA SER A 456 3.18 28.41 35.13
C SER A 456 3.77 29.41 34.13
N VAL A 457 4.47 28.96 33.09
CA VAL A 457 5.00 29.82 32.02
C VAL A 457 3.86 30.54 31.29
N ARG A 458 2.73 29.87 31.05
CA ARG A 458 1.56 30.48 30.41
C ARG A 458 0.97 31.59 31.27
N ALA A 459 0.79 31.33 32.57
CA ALA A 459 0.32 32.33 33.53
C ALA A 459 1.27 33.52 33.67
N ALA A 460 2.58 33.27 33.69
CA ALA A 460 3.62 34.30 33.82
C ALA A 460 3.62 35.31 32.66
N ILE A 461 3.28 34.89 31.44
CA ILE A 461 3.14 35.80 30.29
C ILE A 461 1.96 36.77 30.52
N GLU A 462 0.86 36.30 31.10
CA GLU A 462 -0.34 37.10 31.37
C GLU A 462 -0.17 38.02 32.58
N GLN A 463 0.64 37.60 33.57
CA GLN A 463 0.90 38.36 34.80
C GLN A 463 2.12 39.30 34.72
N HIS A 464 2.86 39.28 33.61
CA HIS A 464 4.08 40.07 33.39
C HIS A 464 5.22 39.75 34.37
N ASP A 465 5.40 38.48 34.73
CA ASP A 465 6.45 38.02 35.67
C ASP A 465 7.86 37.92 35.04
N PHE A 466 7.99 38.30 33.77
CA PHE A 466 9.26 38.31 33.05
C PHE A 466 9.96 39.66 33.18
N SER A 467 11.29 39.63 33.25
CA SER A 467 12.14 40.81 33.28
C SER A 467 13.35 40.64 32.37
N LEU A 468 13.98 41.75 31.98
CA LEU A 468 15.24 41.75 31.24
C LEU A 468 16.38 42.19 32.16
N VAL A 469 17.46 41.43 32.13
CA VAL A 469 18.75 41.81 32.70
C VAL A 469 19.76 42.01 31.59
N TYR A 470 20.80 42.78 31.84
CA TYR A 470 21.71 43.25 30.81
C TYR A 470 23.14 42.84 31.14
N GLN A 471 23.85 42.23 30.19
CA GLN A 471 25.25 41.86 30.37
C GLN A 471 26.15 42.70 29.47
N PRO A 472 27.17 43.40 30.00
CA PRO A 472 28.02 44.29 29.22
C PRO A 472 29.01 43.52 28.33
N GLN A 473 29.26 44.10 27.15
CA GLN A 473 30.26 43.65 26.19
C GLN A 473 31.34 44.73 26.04
N VAL A 474 32.60 44.38 26.28
CA VAL A 474 33.70 45.37 26.32
C VAL A 474 34.82 45.03 25.34
N ALA A 475 35.46 46.05 24.79
CA ALA A 475 36.55 45.89 23.83
C ALA A 475 37.86 45.47 24.53
N PHE A 476 38.57 44.48 23.98
CA PHE A 476 39.88 44.06 24.50
C PHE A 476 40.98 45.12 24.34
N ALA A 477 40.87 45.96 23.31
CA ALA A 477 41.89 46.94 22.95
C ALA A 477 42.07 48.04 24.00
N ASP A 478 40.96 48.63 24.45
CA ASP A 478 40.95 49.85 25.25
C ASP A 478 39.91 49.84 26.39
N GLY A 479 39.14 48.76 26.53
CA GLY A 479 38.12 48.61 27.55
C GLY A 479 36.83 49.36 27.27
N HIS A 480 36.64 50.00 26.11
CA HIS A 480 35.39 50.69 25.81
C HIS A 480 34.20 49.72 25.75
N LEU A 481 33.08 50.18 26.31
CA LEU A 481 31.81 49.48 26.24
C LEU A 481 31.26 49.52 24.81
N ARG A 482 31.03 48.34 24.23
CA ARG A 482 30.34 48.16 22.94
C ARG A 482 28.83 48.32 23.11
N GLY A 483 28.30 47.66 24.14
CA GLY A 483 26.90 47.36 24.22
C GLY A 483 26.55 46.44 25.37
N PHE A 484 25.29 46.05 25.43
CA PHE A 484 24.78 45.06 26.36
C PHE A 484 23.99 43.99 25.60
N GLU A 485 24.01 42.76 26.11
CA GLU A 485 23.07 41.73 25.72
C GLU A 485 21.87 41.74 26.70
N ALA A 486 20.65 41.77 26.16
CA ALA A 486 19.42 41.69 26.93
C ALA A 486 19.01 40.22 27.13
N LEU A 487 19.06 39.77 28.37
CA LEU A 487 18.80 38.39 28.77
C LEU A 487 17.47 38.29 29.52
N LEU A 488 16.61 37.37 29.05
CA LEU A 488 15.32 37.12 29.68
C LEU A 488 15.48 36.41 31.03
N ARG A 489 14.76 36.90 32.04
CA ARG A 489 14.69 36.31 33.38
C ARG A 489 13.25 36.14 33.81
N TRP A 490 13.00 35.08 34.56
CA TRP A 490 11.67 34.78 35.08
C TRP A 490 11.73 34.68 36.60
N GLN A 491 10.97 35.54 37.26
CA GLN A 491 10.81 35.53 38.71
C GLN A 491 9.48 34.87 39.03
N HIS A 492 9.51 33.59 39.37
CA HIS A 492 8.30 32.85 39.72
C HIS A 492 7.81 33.21 41.13
N PRO A 493 6.52 33.53 41.34
CA PRO A 493 6.00 33.98 42.63
C PRO A 493 6.30 33.05 43.82
N SER A 494 6.39 31.74 43.60
CA SER A 494 6.66 30.75 44.66
C SER A 494 8.05 30.13 44.65
N VAL A 495 8.77 30.18 43.54
CA VAL A 495 10.08 29.49 43.36
C VAL A 495 11.24 30.49 43.31
N GLY A 496 10.97 31.78 43.05
CA GLY A 496 11.99 32.80 42.87
C GLY A 496 12.58 32.76 41.46
N ASP A 497 13.89 33.01 41.34
CA ASP A 497 14.59 33.08 40.05
C ASP A 497 14.63 31.70 39.37
N VAL A 498 13.99 31.60 38.19
CA VAL A 498 13.99 30.38 37.38
C VAL A 498 15.08 30.47 36.31
N PRO A 499 16.03 29.52 36.26
CA PRO A 499 17.09 29.52 35.25
C PRO A 499 16.54 29.51 33.81
N PRO A 500 17.10 30.33 32.89
CA PRO A 500 16.69 30.38 31.48
C PRO A 500 16.67 29.03 30.76
N GLY A 501 17.63 28.16 31.06
CA GLY A 501 17.71 26.82 30.47
C GLY A 501 16.54 25.90 30.83
N LEU A 502 15.72 26.24 31.85
CA LEU A 502 14.53 25.46 32.20
C LEU A 502 13.26 25.94 31.50
N PHE A 503 13.11 27.25 31.26
CA PHE A 503 11.86 27.82 30.75
C PHE A 503 11.90 28.28 29.29
N ILE A 504 13.07 28.65 28.75
CA ILE A 504 13.19 29.05 27.33
C ILE A 504 12.83 27.87 26.40
N PRO A 505 13.33 26.63 26.59
CA PRO A 505 12.94 25.50 25.75
C PRO A 505 11.42 25.24 25.79
N LEU A 506 10.79 25.39 26.97
CA LEU A 506 9.34 25.23 27.09
C LEU A 506 8.56 26.32 26.33
N LEU A 507 9.04 27.58 26.37
CA LEU A 507 8.45 28.68 25.61
C LEU A 507 8.52 28.42 24.10
N GLU A 508 9.62 27.84 23.62
CA GLU A 508 9.81 27.50 22.21
C GLU A 508 8.93 26.32 21.78
N GLU A 509 8.95 25.22 22.53
CA GLU A 509 8.15 24.01 22.29
C GLU A 509 6.65 24.32 22.29
N ALA A 510 6.20 25.14 23.24
CA ALA A 510 4.81 25.58 23.33
C ALA A 510 4.45 26.70 22.35
N ARG A 511 5.42 27.20 21.57
CA ARG A 511 5.30 28.38 20.68
C ARG A 511 4.83 29.66 21.40
N LEU A 512 4.97 29.69 22.72
CA LEU A 512 4.62 30.81 23.59
C LEU A 512 5.66 31.93 23.51
N ILE A 513 6.90 31.62 23.09
CA ILE A 513 7.96 32.61 22.87
C ILE A 513 7.52 33.73 21.92
N ASN A 514 6.68 33.41 20.94
CA ASN A 514 6.14 34.39 20.00
C ASN A 514 5.17 35.40 20.65
N ARG A 515 4.45 34.99 21.70
CA ARG A 515 3.59 35.91 22.46
C ARG A 515 4.43 36.90 23.28
N LEU A 516 5.61 36.48 23.72
CA LEU A 516 6.53 37.30 24.51
C LEU A 516 7.45 38.16 23.65
N ALA A 517 7.69 37.77 22.39
CA ALA A 517 8.58 38.45 21.44
C ALA A 517 8.36 39.97 21.38
N SER A 518 7.10 40.39 21.16
CA SER A 518 6.75 41.81 21.06
C SER A 518 7.12 42.59 22.32
N TRP A 519 6.92 41.97 23.48
CA TRP A 519 7.25 42.58 24.76
C TRP A 519 8.76 42.71 24.93
N ILE A 520 9.54 41.67 24.58
CA ILE A 520 11.00 41.70 24.64
C ILE A 520 11.56 42.84 23.77
N TYR A 521 11.10 42.95 22.52
CA TYR A 521 11.59 43.99 21.60
C TYR A 521 11.27 45.39 22.11
N ARG A 522 10.03 45.61 22.57
CA ARG A 522 9.61 46.91 23.12
C ARG A 522 10.38 47.27 24.39
N GLN A 523 10.56 46.33 25.31
CA GLN A 523 11.31 46.58 26.56
C GLN A 523 12.79 46.85 26.27
N GLY A 524 13.42 46.08 25.38
CA GLY A 524 14.79 46.32 24.94
C GLY A 524 14.95 47.70 24.29
N ALA A 525 14.07 48.04 23.35
CA ALA A 525 14.11 49.35 22.69
C ALA A 525 13.84 50.52 23.65
N ALA A 526 12.88 50.39 24.55
CA ALA A 526 12.61 51.37 25.60
C ALA A 526 13.84 51.57 26.49
N GLN A 527 14.50 50.48 26.90
CA GLN A 527 15.72 50.57 27.69
C GLN A 527 16.86 51.24 26.91
N ARG A 528 17.01 50.89 25.63
CA ARG A 528 18.03 51.51 24.78
C ARG A 528 17.82 53.01 24.61
N GLN A 529 16.56 53.43 24.47
CA GLN A 529 16.20 54.85 24.41
C GLN A 529 16.53 55.56 25.72
N ALA A 530 16.20 54.96 26.87
CA ALA A 530 16.51 55.52 28.19
C ALA A 530 18.03 55.70 28.41
N TRP A 531 18.85 54.91 27.72
CA TRP A 531 20.31 54.98 27.76
C TRP A 531 20.95 55.98 26.79
N CYS A 532 20.17 56.64 25.93
CA CYS A 532 20.70 57.59 24.95
C CYS A 532 21.48 58.76 25.57
N GLU A 533 21.09 59.25 26.75
CA GLU A 533 21.80 60.34 27.42
C GLU A 533 23.02 59.86 28.24
N ARG A 534 23.04 58.57 28.61
CA ARG A 534 24.04 58.00 29.51
C ARG A 534 25.26 57.44 28.79
N PHE A 535 25.03 56.78 27.65
CA PHE A 535 26.04 56.08 26.87
C PHE A 535 26.20 56.70 25.49
N ALA A 536 27.25 56.30 24.76
CA ALA A 536 27.49 56.78 23.41
C ALA A 536 26.33 56.42 22.47
N GLN A 537 26.08 57.27 21.46
CA GLN A 537 25.04 57.00 20.46
C GLN A 537 25.25 55.68 19.72
N GLY A 538 26.49 55.19 19.62
CA GLY A 538 26.81 53.90 19.00
C GLY A 538 26.62 52.67 19.90
N LEU A 539 26.10 52.80 21.12
CA LEU A 539 25.86 51.66 22.01
C LEU A 539 24.90 50.67 21.34
N VAL A 540 25.29 49.41 21.27
CA VAL A 540 24.50 48.30 20.70
C VAL A 540 23.76 47.55 21.81
N LEU A 541 22.51 47.18 21.56
CA LEU A 541 21.74 46.27 22.41
C LEU A 541 21.46 44.97 21.64
N GLY A 542 22.05 43.87 22.11
CA GLY A 542 21.80 42.52 21.61
C GLY A 542 20.50 41.94 22.18
N ILE A 543 19.69 41.32 21.32
CA ILE A 543 18.47 40.60 21.72
C ILE A 543 18.48 39.23 21.05
N SER A 544 18.47 38.17 21.85
CA SER A 544 18.45 36.79 21.36
C SER A 544 17.08 36.41 20.79
N LEU A 545 17.08 35.78 19.62
CA LEU A 545 15.89 35.25 18.96
C LEU A 545 15.91 33.73 18.93
N SER A 546 14.79 33.13 19.31
CA SER A 546 14.53 31.73 19.01
C SER A 546 14.40 31.48 17.51
N ARG A 547 14.59 30.22 17.11
CA ARG A 547 14.29 29.76 15.74
C ARG A 547 12.88 30.12 15.29
N ALA A 548 11.90 29.97 16.20
CA ALA A 548 10.50 30.22 15.89
C ALA A 548 10.25 31.69 15.54
N GLN A 549 10.86 32.62 16.28
CA GLN A 549 10.77 34.05 16.04
C GLN A 549 11.50 34.47 14.75
N PHE A 550 12.70 33.92 14.52
CA PHE A 550 13.51 34.29 13.36
C PHE A 550 12.83 34.01 12.02
N VAL A 551 12.12 32.88 11.93
CA VAL A 551 11.41 32.45 10.70
C VAL A 551 10.05 33.14 10.54
N MET A 552 9.58 33.92 11.54
CA MET A 552 8.28 34.59 11.44
C MET A 552 8.29 35.61 10.29
N PRO A 553 7.29 35.55 9.38
CA PRO A 553 7.20 36.49 8.26
C PRO A 553 7.12 37.97 8.68
N GLY A 554 6.53 38.25 9.84
CA GLY A 554 6.27 39.61 10.35
C GLY A 554 7.36 40.22 11.24
N LEU A 555 8.51 39.55 11.41
CA LEU A 555 9.56 39.97 12.33
C LEU A 555 10.14 41.34 11.96
N VAL A 556 10.40 41.57 10.67
CA VAL A 556 11.04 42.79 10.17
C VAL A 556 10.11 43.98 10.36
N GLU A 557 8.82 43.81 10.07
CA GLU A 557 7.78 44.82 10.27
C GLU A 557 7.61 45.16 11.76
N GLU A 558 7.72 44.17 12.64
CA GLU A 558 7.63 44.38 14.08
C GLU A 558 8.82 45.17 14.62
N LEU A 559 10.05 44.77 14.27
CA LEU A 559 11.25 45.52 14.64
C LEU A 559 11.25 46.93 14.06
N GLN A 560 10.78 47.10 12.82
CA GLN A 560 10.63 48.42 12.21
C GLN A 560 9.70 49.33 13.02
N ARG A 561 8.54 48.81 13.47
CA ARG A 561 7.63 49.58 14.34
C ARG A 561 8.30 49.97 15.65
N VAL A 562 8.96 49.02 16.31
CA VAL A 562 9.64 49.28 17.58
C VAL A 562 10.73 50.34 17.42
N ILE A 563 11.53 50.27 16.36
CA ILE A 563 12.57 51.27 16.07
C ILE A 563 11.95 52.66 15.85
N GLN A 564 10.83 52.74 15.13
CA GLN A 564 10.12 54.00 14.88
C GLN A 564 9.48 54.59 16.14
N ASP A 565 8.80 53.75 16.93
CA ASP A 565 8.09 54.16 18.15
C ASP A 565 9.06 54.76 19.18
N TYR A 566 10.28 54.20 19.29
CA TYR A 566 11.31 54.64 20.23
C TYR A 566 12.40 55.54 19.60
N GLN A 567 12.27 55.88 18.31
CA GLN A 567 13.18 56.74 17.54
C GLN A 567 14.66 56.30 17.64
N LEU A 568 14.89 54.99 17.54
CA LEU A 568 16.24 54.41 17.59
C LEU A 568 16.89 54.46 16.21
N ASP A 569 18.22 54.52 16.19
CA ASP A 569 18.96 54.17 14.98
C ASP A 569 18.94 52.64 14.84
N PRO A 570 18.49 52.07 13.69
CA PRO A 570 18.46 50.62 13.50
C PRO A 570 19.77 49.91 13.86
N ALA A 571 20.92 50.54 13.64
CA ALA A 571 22.23 49.96 13.92
C ALA A 571 22.54 49.82 15.43
N GLN A 572 21.70 50.38 16.31
CA GLN A 572 21.77 50.24 17.76
C GLN A 572 21.13 48.94 18.26
N LEU A 573 20.35 48.24 17.43
CA LEU A 573 19.80 46.94 17.75
C LEU A 573 20.60 45.85 17.03
N GLU A 574 20.92 44.78 17.75
CA GLU A 574 21.52 43.58 17.21
C GLU A 574 20.67 42.38 17.54
N VAL A 575 20.32 41.59 16.52
CA VAL A 575 19.56 40.37 16.66
C VAL A 575 20.53 39.20 16.71
N GLU A 576 20.45 38.39 17.76
CA GLU A 576 21.33 37.24 17.97
C GLU A 576 20.58 35.94 17.64
N VAL A 577 21.17 35.08 16.81
CA VAL A 577 20.54 33.83 16.36
C VAL A 577 21.54 32.69 16.50
N ALA A 578 21.15 31.64 17.24
CA ALA A 578 21.99 30.47 17.46
C ALA A 578 22.32 29.72 16.15
N GLU A 579 23.54 29.17 16.07
CA GLU A 579 24.04 28.38 14.92
C GLU A 579 23.06 27.26 14.50
N THR A 580 22.55 26.51 15.48
CA THR A 580 21.61 25.39 15.28
C THR A 580 20.30 25.81 14.62
N SER A 581 19.86 27.05 14.82
CA SER A 581 18.60 27.58 14.27
C SER A 581 18.70 27.83 12.76
N LEU A 582 19.91 28.06 12.24
CA LEU A 582 20.17 28.47 10.87
C LEU A 582 20.53 27.28 9.95
N MET A 583 21.02 26.17 10.52
CA MET A 583 21.48 24.99 9.75
C MET A 583 20.38 24.27 8.97
N TYR A 584 19.12 24.38 9.39
CA TYR A 584 18.02 23.62 8.78
C TYR A 584 17.61 24.13 7.39
N ASN A 585 17.72 25.45 7.15
CA ASN A 585 17.40 26.06 5.86
C ASN A 585 18.20 27.36 5.65
N ILE A 586 19.44 27.19 5.18
CA ILE A 586 20.38 28.29 4.96
C ILE A 586 19.83 29.31 3.95
N ASP A 587 19.18 28.88 2.87
CA ASP A 587 18.66 29.81 1.85
C ASP A 587 17.54 30.71 2.39
N ALA A 588 16.67 30.17 3.24
CA ALA A 588 15.65 30.98 3.92
C ALA A 588 16.28 31.93 4.94
N ALA A 589 17.29 31.46 5.68
CA ALA A 589 18.03 32.28 6.64
C ALA A 589 18.74 33.46 5.98
N VAL A 590 19.46 33.22 4.87
CA VAL A 590 20.13 34.27 4.07
C VAL A 590 19.13 35.37 3.68
N LYS A 591 17.96 35.00 3.16
CA LYS A 591 16.91 35.97 2.77
C LYS A 591 16.42 36.80 3.96
N GLN A 592 16.23 36.17 5.12
CA GLN A 592 15.76 36.87 6.32
C GLN A 592 16.82 37.82 6.87
N ILE A 593 18.10 37.40 6.91
CA ILE A 593 19.21 38.27 7.34
C ILE A 593 19.33 39.47 6.41
N HIS A 594 19.21 39.28 5.09
CA HIS A 594 19.21 40.40 4.14
C HIS A 594 18.12 41.43 4.45
N ARG A 595 16.90 40.98 4.77
CA ARG A 595 15.80 41.90 5.13
C ARG A 595 16.07 42.66 6.44
N LEU A 596 16.64 42.00 7.44
CA LEU A 596 17.04 42.66 8.70
C LEU A 596 18.14 43.71 8.46
N ARG A 597 19.09 43.40 7.58
CA ARG A 597 20.15 44.34 7.19
C ARG A 597 19.65 45.49 6.32
N GLU A 598 18.67 45.26 5.45
CA GLU A 598 18.00 46.33 4.69
C GLU A 598 17.27 47.31 5.61
N LEU A 599 16.72 46.83 6.73
CA LEU A 599 16.18 47.68 7.80
C LEU A 599 17.28 48.45 8.57
N GLY A 600 18.53 47.97 8.52
CA GLY A 600 19.69 48.54 9.20
C GLY A 600 20.01 47.90 10.56
N VAL A 601 19.30 46.82 10.93
CA VAL A 601 19.53 46.07 12.17
C VAL A 601 20.74 45.14 11.99
N ARG A 602 21.61 45.07 13.01
CA ARG A 602 22.77 44.17 13.00
C ARG A 602 22.34 42.73 13.26
N VAL A 603 23.08 41.78 12.71
CA VAL A 603 22.83 40.35 12.96
C VAL A 603 24.08 39.68 13.51
N ALA A 604 23.93 39.03 14.67
CA ALA A 604 24.94 38.22 15.30
C ALA A 604 24.63 36.72 15.17
N LEU A 605 25.65 35.94 14.85
CA LEU A 605 25.62 34.48 14.98
C LEU A 605 26.01 34.10 16.41
N ASP A 606 25.11 33.46 17.12
CA ASP A 606 25.25 33.09 18.52
C ASP A 606 25.59 31.61 18.73
N ASP A 607 26.11 31.25 19.91
CA ASP A 607 26.48 29.89 20.31
C ASP A 607 27.43 29.17 19.32
N PHE A 608 28.32 29.90 18.63
CA PHE A 608 29.19 29.29 17.62
C PHE A 608 30.17 28.30 18.26
N GLY A 609 30.07 27.04 17.85
CA GLY A 609 30.89 25.94 18.37
C GLY A 609 30.31 25.20 19.58
N ALA A 610 29.04 25.44 19.94
CA ALA A 610 28.30 24.56 20.85
C ALA A 610 28.04 23.15 20.26
N GLY A 611 28.06 23.02 18.92
CA GLY A 611 27.92 21.77 18.17
C GLY A 611 28.92 21.63 17.02
N ASP A 612 28.50 21.06 15.89
CA ASP A 612 29.34 20.94 14.69
C ASP A 612 29.65 22.33 14.11
N CYS A 613 30.89 22.79 14.22
CA CYS A 613 31.31 24.11 13.74
C CYS A 613 31.23 24.20 12.20
N SER A 614 30.26 24.93 11.67
CA SER A 614 30.05 25.04 10.23
C SER A 614 30.71 26.29 9.65
N LEU A 615 31.96 26.15 9.17
CA LEU A 615 32.67 27.25 8.48
C LEU A 615 31.95 27.74 7.21
N ARG A 616 31.08 26.91 6.63
CA ARG A 616 30.23 27.28 5.49
C ARG A 616 29.32 28.46 5.85
N MET A 617 28.80 28.50 7.07
CA MET A 617 27.90 29.57 7.51
C MET A 617 28.60 30.92 7.51
N LEU A 618 29.88 30.96 7.89
CA LEU A 618 30.70 32.18 7.88
C LEU A 618 30.95 32.73 6.47
N ARG A 619 30.93 31.85 5.46
CA ARG A 619 31.10 32.25 4.06
C ARG A 619 29.78 32.72 3.44
N ASP A 620 28.69 32.02 3.71
CA ASP A 620 27.42 32.19 3.00
C ASP A 620 26.47 33.19 3.70
N LEU A 621 26.59 33.40 5.02
CA LEU A 621 25.70 34.28 5.78
C LEU A 621 26.27 35.70 5.92
N PRO A 622 25.51 36.73 5.53
CA PRO A 622 25.96 38.12 5.65
C PRO A 622 25.76 38.65 7.08
N ILE A 623 26.48 38.10 8.07
CA ILE A 623 26.42 38.51 9.48
C ILE A 623 27.40 39.65 9.82
N ASP A 624 27.14 40.39 10.89
CA ASP A 624 28.00 41.49 11.37
C ASP A 624 28.89 41.04 12.54
N THR A 625 28.36 40.14 13.38
CA THR A 625 28.99 39.69 14.62
C THR A 625 28.93 38.16 14.73
N LEU A 626 29.98 37.56 15.31
CA LEU A 626 30.03 36.16 15.71
C LEU A 626 30.36 36.08 17.19
N LYS A 627 29.55 35.35 17.95
CA LYS A 627 29.76 35.10 19.37
C LYS A 627 30.26 33.66 19.55
N LEU A 628 31.44 33.52 20.16
CA LEU A 628 32.04 32.22 20.49
C LEU A 628 31.35 31.65 21.73
N ASP A 629 30.84 30.43 21.65
CA ASP A 629 30.15 29.76 22.75
C ASP A 629 31.04 29.61 23.99
N ARG A 630 30.42 29.76 25.16
CA ARG A 630 31.09 29.66 26.47
C ARG A 630 31.81 28.33 26.70
N HIS A 631 31.31 27.19 26.17
CA HIS A 631 31.93 25.88 26.39
C HIS A 631 33.21 25.74 25.57
N LEU A 632 33.27 26.38 24.40
CA LEU A 632 34.49 26.48 23.62
C LEU A 632 35.51 27.38 24.33
N VAL A 633 35.09 28.53 24.86
CA VAL A 633 35.95 29.47 25.60
C VAL A 633 36.45 28.89 26.93
N ALA A 634 35.63 28.14 27.66
CA ALA A 634 35.98 27.53 28.95
C ALA A 634 37.19 26.60 28.86
N ARG A 635 37.43 25.97 27.70
CA ARG A 635 38.55 25.05 27.45
C ARG A 635 39.87 25.75 27.07
N LEU A 636 39.86 27.07 26.89
CA LEU A 636 41.03 27.86 26.52
C LEU A 636 41.80 28.32 27.77
N PRO A 637 43.14 28.38 27.74
CA PRO A 637 44.04 27.94 26.65
C PRO A 637 44.43 26.44 26.73
N GLY A 638 43.85 25.67 27.65
CA GLY A 638 44.31 24.32 28.00
C GLY A 638 44.17 23.26 26.89
N SER A 639 43.19 23.40 26.01
CA SER A 639 42.97 22.49 24.88
C SER A 639 43.65 23.01 23.60
N ALA A 640 44.69 22.30 23.13
CA ALA A 640 45.40 22.68 21.92
C ALA A 640 44.53 22.63 20.66
N VAL A 641 43.55 21.72 20.62
CA VAL A 641 42.61 21.55 19.50
C VAL A 641 41.63 22.72 19.45
N ASP A 642 40.96 23.01 20.57
CA ASP A 642 40.00 24.13 20.66
C ASP A 642 40.70 25.47 20.42
N ALA A 643 41.91 25.64 20.97
CA ALA A 643 42.74 26.82 20.73
C ALA A 643 43.10 27.00 19.25
N ALA A 644 43.36 25.92 18.51
CA ALA A 644 43.63 25.98 17.08
C ALA A 644 42.38 26.36 16.27
N LEU A 645 41.23 25.79 16.63
CA LEU A 645 39.94 26.10 16.01
C LEU A 645 39.58 27.57 16.21
N VAL A 646 39.55 28.03 17.47
CA VAL A 646 39.18 29.41 17.83
C VAL A 646 40.10 30.43 17.16
N ARG A 647 41.42 30.18 17.15
CA ARG A 647 42.39 31.05 16.45
C ARG A 647 42.09 31.14 14.95
N SER A 648 41.75 30.02 14.33
CA SER A 648 41.42 29.98 12.89
C SER A 648 40.10 30.71 12.60
N VAL A 649 39.09 30.56 13.46
CA VAL A 649 37.79 31.24 13.35
C VAL A 649 37.96 32.76 13.50
N ILE A 650 38.74 33.22 14.50
CA ILE A 650 39.03 34.65 14.69
C ILE A 650 39.72 35.22 13.46
N GLY A 651 40.73 34.53 12.92
CA GLY A 651 41.42 34.96 11.69
C GLY A 651 40.49 35.06 10.49
N LEU A 652 39.65 34.05 10.27
CA LEU A 652 38.68 34.05 9.17
C LEU A 652 37.65 35.18 9.29
N CYS A 653 37.14 35.41 10.51
CA CYS A 653 36.19 36.49 10.76
C CYS A 653 36.84 37.87 10.51
N ALA A 654 38.11 38.04 10.87
CA ALA A 654 38.85 39.27 10.58
C ALA A 654 38.94 39.54 9.06
N ASP A 655 39.23 38.51 8.26
CA ASP A 655 39.29 38.61 6.80
C ASP A 655 37.92 38.96 6.18
N TYR A 656 36.83 38.44 6.75
CA TYR A 656 35.46 38.74 6.33
C TYR A 656 34.87 40.01 6.97
N ARG A 657 35.63 40.72 7.81
CA ARG A 657 35.18 41.89 8.57
C ARG A 657 33.99 41.61 9.50
N ILE A 658 33.91 40.38 10.01
CA ILE A 658 32.95 39.96 11.02
C ILE A 658 33.57 40.22 12.40
N THR A 659 32.83 40.89 13.27
CA THR A 659 33.27 41.18 14.63
C THR A 659 33.16 39.93 15.50
N VAL A 660 34.21 39.56 16.23
CA VAL A 660 34.17 38.39 17.14
C VAL A 660 34.02 38.84 18.59
N ILE A 661 33.05 38.25 19.29
CA ILE A 661 32.83 38.38 20.73
C ILE A 661 33.09 37.02 21.37
N ALA A 662 33.89 36.97 22.44
CA ALA A 662 34.06 35.75 23.23
C ALA A 662 33.15 35.77 24.46
N GLU A 663 32.30 34.75 24.60
CA GLU A 663 31.40 34.62 25.73
C GLU A 663 31.94 33.73 26.84
N GLY A 664 31.37 33.87 28.05
CA GLY A 664 31.72 33.03 29.18
C GLY A 664 33.19 33.17 29.62
N VAL A 665 33.81 34.33 29.39
CA VAL A 665 35.16 34.60 29.88
C VAL A 665 35.11 34.84 31.38
N GLU A 666 35.71 33.92 32.14
CA GLU A 666 35.69 33.93 33.61
C GLU A 666 37.09 34.19 34.20
N THR A 667 38.15 33.85 33.48
CA THR A 667 39.53 33.93 33.99
C THR A 667 40.40 34.94 33.22
N PRO A 668 41.36 35.61 33.89
CA PRO A 668 42.33 36.47 33.20
C PRO A 668 43.13 35.73 32.12
N ALA A 669 43.48 34.46 32.35
CA ALA A 669 44.22 33.65 31.39
C ALA A 669 43.47 33.43 30.07
N GLN A 670 42.14 33.23 30.12
CA GLN A 670 41.29 33.18 28.92
C GLN A 670 41.29 34.53 28.19
N ALA A 671 41.11 35.63 28.93
CA ALA A 671 41.09 36.99 28.39
C ALA A 671 42.41 37.35 27.68
N ASP A 672 43.56 37.06 28.31
CA ASP A 672 44.88 37.31 27.74
C ASP A 672 45.12 36.50 26.46
N TRP A 673 44.69 35.23 26.44
CA TRP A 673 44.80 34.40 25.26
C TRP A 673 43.93 34.91 24.12
N LEU A 674 42.67 35.26 24.38
CA LEU A 674 41.74 35.80 23.39
C LEU A 674 42.25 37.14 22.81
N LYS A 675 42.76 38.02 23.68
CA LYS A 675 43.38 39.29 23.28
C LYS A 675 44.61 39.07 22.39
N ALA A 676 45.49 38.15 22.77
CA ALA A 676 46.71 37.83 22.00
C ALA A 676 46.40 37.24 20.61
N ASN A 677 45.24 36.59 20.44
CA ASN A 677 44.80 36.01 19.18
C ASN A 677 43.88 36.95 18.36
N GLY A 678 43.70 38.20 18.78
CA GLY A 678 42.98 39.22 18.00
C GLY A 678 41.46 39.23 18.16
N CYS A 679 40.92 38.64 19.23
CA CYS A 679 39.49 38.78 19.55
C CYS A 679 39.16 40.26 19.85
N ALA A 680 38.04 40.76 19.34
CA ALA A 680 37.70 42.18 19.42
C ALA A 680 37.02 42.55 20.75
N TYR A 681 36.03 41.74 21.17
CA TYR A 681 35.22 42.02 22.35
C TYR A 681 35.09 40.80 23.27
N VAL A 682 34.79 41.06 24.53
CA VAL A 682 34.56 40.04 25.55
C VAL A 682 33.23 40.24 26.26
N GLN A 683 32.64 39.12 26.65
CA GLN A 683 31.51 39.03 27.54
C GLN A 683 31.72 37.87 28.52
N GLY A 684 31.43 38.08 29.80
CA GLY A 684 31.56 37.02 30.81
C GLY A 684 31.68 37.58 32.22
N PHE A 685 31.75 36.67 33.20
CA PHE A 685 31.78 37.03 34.62
C PHE A 685 33.07 37.75 35.05
N LEU A 686 34.14 37.68 34.24
CA LEU A 686 35.33 38.50 34.43
C LEU A 686 35.02 40.00 34.29
N VAL A 687 34.06 40.37 33.43
CA VAL A 687 33.63 41.76 33.21
C VAL A 687 32.54 42.12 34.20
N ALA A 688 31.40 41.44 34.11
CA ALA A 688 30.29 41.55 35.04
C ALA A 688 29.28 40.41 34.86
N HIS A 689 28.55 40.12 35.93
CA HIS A 689 27.35 39.30 35.86
C HIS A 689 26.21 40.08 35.18
N PRO A 690 25.19 39.40 34.62
CA PRO A 690 23.98 40.05 34.14
C PRO A 690 23.35 40.90 35.25
N MET A 691 23.02 42.15 34.94
CA MET A 691 22.62 43.14 35.94
C MET A 691 21.30 43.81 35.59
N THR A 692 20.63 44.40 36.57
CA THR A 692 19.36 45.09 36.34
C THR A 692 19.56 46.34 35.48
N ALA A 693 18.49 46.89 34.90
CA ALA A 693 18.55 48.15 34.16
C ALA A 693 19.20 49.29 34.96
N ALA A 694 18.92 49.35 36.27
CA ALA A 694 19.46 50.37 37.17
C ALA A 694 20.98 50.20 37.35
N ASP A 695 21.44 48.98 37.60
CA ASP A 695 22.87 48.68 37.76
C ASP A 695 23.64 48.89 36.46
N ALA A 696 23.05 48.46 35.32
CA ALA A 696 23.63 48.64 33.99
C ALA A 696 23.82 50.12 33.64
N SER A 697 22.91 51.00 34.08
CA SER A 697 23.06 52.45 33.92
C SER A 697 24.28 53.02 34.66
N GLY A 698 24.70 52.34 35.74
CA GLY A 698 25.90 52.66 36.51
C GLY A 698 27.21 52.15 35.92
N PHE A 699 27.17 51.26 34.90
CA PHE A 699 28.37 50.66 34.32
C PHE A 699 29.28 51.73 33.66
N PRO A 700 30.61 51.67 33.84
CA PRO A 700 31.51 52.67 33.28
C PRO A 700 31.61 52.52 31.74
N ALA A 701 31.77 53.64 31.03
CA ALA A 701 31.98 53.62 29.58
C ALA A 701 33.32 52.99 29.17
N ILE A 702 34.30 52.99 30.09
CA ILE A 702 35.61 52.34 29.94
C ILE A 702 35.79 51.39 31.11
N PHE A 703 35.84 50.09 30.83
CA PHE A 703 36.12 49.04 31.80
C PHE A 703 37.61 49.00 32.11
N SER A 704 37.93 49.06 33.41
CA SER A 704 39.31 48.94 33.88
C SER A 704 39.66 47.47 34.08
N TRP A 705 40.55 46.96 33.23
CA TRP A 705 41.03 45.59 33.35
C TRP A 705 41.69 45.37 34.73
N PRO A 706 41.37 44.28 35.44
CA PRO A 706 42.07 43.92 36.66
C PRO A 706 43.57 43.80 36.35
N ARG A 707 44.40 44.54 37.09
CA ARG A 707 45.86 44.45 36.93
C ARG A 707 46.31 43.02 37.30
N PRO A 708 47.24 42.43 36.54
CA PRO A 708 47.73 41.07 36.78
C PRO A 708 48.40 40.92 38.15
#